data_AF-A0A3N5ST00-F1
#
_entry.id   AF-A0A3N5ST00-F1
#
_cell.length_a   1.000
_cell.length_b   1.000
_cell.length_c   1.000
_cell.angle_alpha   90.00
_cell.angle_beta   90.00
_cell.angle_gamma   90.00
#
_symmetry.space_group_name_H-M   'P 1'
#
loop_
_entity.id
_entity.type
_entity.pdbx_description
1 polymer ?
#
loop_
_entity_poly.entity_id
_entity_poly.type
_entity_poly.pdbx_seq_one_letter_code
_entity_poly.pdbx_strand_id
1 'polypeptide(L)'
;HINVKTDSSGRLFVAAKTGMYGANPLIVLHVRAAGGGWSSYTFGTGNDGHTRPIVMLDESNNRVYVFATSDDNSGEIYLKASDLNQIVFPPGMGQVFISDSASLKVNNPSSAKQNATAATGMLVIASNYVNRYYYHNDALTSGGGTVTPTPTNTLTPTPTETLAISLTPSQTPTPSNTPLPSDTPTATFTPTATPIPPDIQTFGPSQDTQVKLSRPNNKYGSLNNLRLRRALPSEHINSYLKFDVPAVAGPVTYATLRLYAYDGSDDGGSVYLVSNNYRDSSTLWLENGLTWNNAPLFSGSPLSSAGKIGSNAFVDFDVTAAITGSGTYSFALTNTSSNSALYYSKESTLNPPQLIISTQSGGPTTDTPVPTNTETPSVTPSLTPSDTPTPSDTPIPTDTPTNTPLPTATFTPTVTPIPPATQTFAPSHDTQAKLAFPNSNYSALDNLRIRLALPSDQINSYLKFDVPAVGGTVTSATLRLYAYDGSDDGGSVYLVSNNYLNSSTPWVESGLNWINAPLTSGSPLSAAGAVSTNTFVDFDVTAAVTGSGTYSFALTNTSSNSALYYSKESSLNPPQLILNVQIDVPPSSTPAPMATDTAVDSPTPTPTETPSAALMVIESDNGIVEQMGTWTSYATDAASGGSYVYSSGSLSDALVLDFQGSEVQISYVEHSALGVFAVEIDGVIIGSVDAANPNTVFGALT
;
A
#
# COMPACT_ATOMS: atom_id res chain seq x y z
N HIS A 1 -3.70 -1.32 17.46
CA HIS A 1 -3.88 -2.77 17.68
C HIS A 1 -4.81 -2.99 18.86
N ILE A 2 -5.76 -3.91 18.77
CA ILE A 2 -6.75 -4.21 19.82
C ILE A 2 -7.14 -5.70 19.77
N ASN A 3 -7.39 -6.31 20.92
CA ASN A 3 -7.91 -7.66 21.06
C ASN A 3 -8.88 -7.73 22.25
N VAL A 4 -9.93 -8.53 22.15
CA VAL A 4 -11.10 -8.47 23.05
C VAL A 4 -11.55 -9.86 23.49
N LYS A 5 -11.89 -10.00 24.77
CA LYS A 5 -12.52 -11.18 25.38
C LYS A 5 -13.64 -10.76 26.33
N THR A 6 -14.54 -11.68 26.64
CA THR A 6 -15.53 -11.55 27.73
C THR A 6 -15.44 -12.76 28.65
N ASP A 7 -15.66 -12.56 29.95
CA ASP A 7 -15.83 -13.68 30.89
C ASP A 7 -17.31 -14.03 31.11
N SER A 8 -17.58 -15.14 31.80
CA SER A 8 -18.93 -15.61 32.14
C SER A 8 -19.74 -14.64 33.03
N SER A 9 -19.07 -13.68 33.69
CA SER A 9 -19.72 -12.63 34.48
C SER A 9 -20.12 -11.39 33.67
N GLY A 10 -19.79 -11.35 32.37
CA GLY A 10 -20.06 -10.23 31.48
C GLY A 10 -19.08 -9.07 31.62
N ARG A 11 -17.88 -9.29 32.20
CA ARG A 11 -16.78 -8.31 32.11
C ARG A 11 -16.16 -8.36 30.72
N LEU A 12 -15.87 -7.19 30.15
CA LEU A 12 -15.17 -7.04 28.87
C LEU A 12 -13.69 -6.78 29.14
N PHE A 13 -12.81 -7.58 28.54
CA PHE A 13 -11.36 -7.45 28.63
C PHE A 13 -10.82 -7.01 27.27
N VAL A 14 -10.06 -5.91 27.24
CA VAL A 14 -9.58 -5.27 26.01
C VAL A 14 -8.07 -5.00 26.13
N ALA A 15 -7.25 -5.78 25.45
CA ALA A 15 -5.83 -5.50 25.32
C ALA A 15 -5.58 -4.58 24.11
N ALA A 16 -4.95 -3.42 24.33
CA ALA A 16 -4.76 -2.39 23.30
C ALA A 16 -3.34 -1.81 23.29
N LYS A 17 -2.86 -1.44 22.10
CA LYS A 17 -1.66 -0.58 21.91
C LYS A 17 -2.08 0.88 21.78
N THR A 18 -1.54 1.75 22.64
CA THR A 18 -1.70 3.21 22.60
C THR A 18 -0.69 3.86 21.65
N GLY A 19 -0.71 5.19 21.52
CA GLY A 19 0.32 5.97 20.84
C GLY A 19 1.40 6.53 21.77
N MET A 20 1.64 5.91 22.93
CA MET A 20 2.51 6.45 23.99
C MET A 20 3.96 5.92 23.91
N TYR A 21 4.92 6.75 24.31
CA TYR A 21 6.35 6.44 24.26
C TYR A 21 7.05 6.68 25.61
N GLY A 22 8.27 6.17 25.77
CA GLY A 22 9.03 6.30 27.00
C GLY A 22 8.42 5.51 28.16
N ALA A 23 8.51 6.02 29.39
CA ALA A 23 7.94 5.37 30.58
C ALA A 23 6.39 5.33 30.63
N ASN A 24 5.69 5.86 29.62
CA ASN A 24 4.23 5.91 29.57
C ASN A 24 3.62 4.55 29.14
N PRO A 25 2.39 4.20 29.57
CA PRO A 25 1.73 2.93 29.19
C PRO A 25 1.48 2.79 27.67
N LEU A 26 2.18 1.85 27.04
CA LEU A 26 2.06 1.53 25.62
C LEU A 26 1.06 0.40 25.38
N ILE A 27 1.18 -0.71 26.11
CA ILE A 27 0.19 -1.79 26.10
C ILE A 27 -0.61 -1.75 27.39
N VAL A 28 -1.93 -1.68 27.27
CA VAL A 28 -2.85 -1.60 28.41
C VAL A 28 -3.95 -2.64 28.23
N LEU A 29 -4.24 -3.37 29.31
CA LEU A 29 -5.45 -4.17 29.46
C LEU A 29 -6.51 -3.31 30.14
N HIS A 30 -7.51 -2.86 29.38
CA HIS A 30 -8.70 -2.24 29.93
C HIS A 30 -9.73 -3.32 30.29
N VAL A 31 -10.42 -3.16 31.41
CA VAL A 31 -11.50 -4.05 31.84
C VAL A 31 -12.75 -3.23 32.14
N ARG A 32 -13.85 -3.54 31.46
CA ARG A 32 -15.18 -2.99 31.76
C ARG A 32 -15.94 -3.97 32.65
N ALA A 33 -16.41 -3.51 33.80
CA ALA A 33 -17.37 -4.26 34.61
C ALA A 33 -18.70 -4.44 33.84
N ALA A 34 -19.48 -5.48 34.16
CA ALA A 34 -20.81 -5.68 33.58
C ALA A 34 -21.71 -4.43 33.78
N GLY A 35 -21.66 -3.83 34.98
CA GLY A 35 -22.33 -2.56 35.32
C GLY A 35 -21.73 -1.30 34.69
N GLY A 36 -20.69 -1.41 33.85
CA GLY A 36 -20.22 -0.35 32.96
C GLY A 36 -19.05 0.52 33.42
N GLY A 37 -18.61 0.42 34.67
CA GLY A 37 -17.36 1.05 35.12
C GLY A 37 -16.12 0.45 34.46
N TRP A 38 -15.06 1.24 34.29
CA TRP A 38 -13.81 0.81 33.64
C TRP A 38 -12.62 0.86 34.59
N SER A 39 -11.72 -0.11 34.46
CA SER A 39 -10.38 -0.17 35.07
C SER A 39 -9.32 -0.36 33.98
N SER A 40 -8.07 0.02 34.24
CA SER A 40 -6.96 -0.08 33.28
C SER A 40 -5.69 -0.58 33.94
N TYR A 41 -5.03 -1.55 33.33
CA TYR A 41 -3.84 -2.21 33.87
C TYR A 41 -2.72 -2.21 32.83
N THR A 42 -1.62 -1.52 33.11
CA THR A 42 -0.46 -1.44 32.21
C THR A 42 0.19 -2.80 32.07
N PHE A 43 0.21 -3.36 30.85
CA PHE A 43 1.01 -4.52 30.52
C PHE A 43 2.47 -4.11 30.29
N GLY A 44 2.71 -3.02 29.56
CA GLY A 44 4.05 -2.55 29.22
C GLY A 44 4.08 -1.08 28.83
N THR A 45 5.23 -0.45 29.02
CA THR A 45 5.52 0.94 28.69
C THR A 45 6.11 1.09 27.29
N GLY A 46 6.26 2.32 26.81
CA GLY A 46 7.00 2.62 25.58
C GLY A 46 8.48 2.21 25.63
N ASN A 47 9.09 2.14 26.81
CA ASN A 47 10.45 1.59 27.00
C ASN A 47 10.52 0.07 26.74
N ASP A 48 9.39 -0.64 26.91
CA ASP A 48 9.29 -2.09 26.69
C ASP A 48 8.96 -2.42 25.21
N GLY A 49 8.85 -1.42 24.33
CA GLY A 49 8.67 -1.56 22.85
C GLY A 49 7.35 -2.16 22.35
N HIS A 50 6.60 -2.85 23.22
CA HIS A 50 5.63 -3.87 22.87
C HIS A 50 4.57 -3.48 21.82
N THR A 51 4.13 -4.49 21.05
CA THR A 51 3.13 -4.31 19.99
C THR A 51 2.22 -5.52 19.80
N ARG A 52 1.18 -5.35 18.96
CA ARG A 52 0.19 -6.39 18.57
C ARG A 52 -0.31 -7.26 19.74
N PRO A 53 -0.90 -6.68 20.81
CA PRO A 53 -1.27 -7.45 21.98
C PRO A 53 -2.52 -8.32 21.75
N ILE A 54 -2.55 -9.50 22.37
CA ILE A 54 -3.74 -10.34 22.53
C ILE A 54 -3.99 -10.68 24.00
N VAL A 55 -5.24 -10.96 24.37
CA VAL A 55 -5.64 -11.39 25.71
C VAL A 55 -6.38 -12.73 25.65
N MET A 56 -6.07 -13.60 26.61
CA MET A 56 -6.76 -14.87 26.85
C MET A 56 -7.16 -14.97 28.31
N LEU A 57 -8.38 -15.43 28.57
CA LEU A 57 -8.92 -15.65 29.91
C LEU A 57 -8.95 -17.15 30.17
N ASP A 58 -8.62 -17.56 31.40
CA ASP A 58 -8.85 -18.91 31.91
C ASP A 58 -9.64 -18.79 33.21
N GLU A 59 -10.95 -18.96 33.11
CA GLU A 59 -11.87 -18.81 34.24
C GLU A 59 -11.76 -20.00 35.21
N SER A 60 -11.40 -21.19 34.71
CA SER A 60 -11.20 -22.39 35.53
C SER A 60 -9.99 -22.29 36.47
N ASN A 61 -8.92 -21.60 36.05
CA ASN A 61 -7.75 -21.34 36.87
C ASN A 61 -7.74 -19.92 37.49
N ASN A 62 -8.78 -19.10 37.26
CA ASN A 62 -8.86 -17.69 37.70
C ASN A 62 -7.70 -16.82 37.17
N ARG A 63 -7.30 -16.98 35.91
CA ARG A 63 -6.15 -16.28 35.30
C ARG A 63 -6.53 -15.42 34.09
N VAL A 64 -5.80 -14.32 33.91
CA VAL A 64 -5.74 -13.55 32.67
C VAL A 64 -4.30 -13.56 32.14
N TYR A 65 -4.17 -13.84 30.84
CA TYR A 65 -2.90 -13.89 30.12
C TYR A 65 -2.93 -12.83 29.03
N VAL A 66 -1.90 -12.00 28.95
CA VAL A 66 -1.71 -11.04 27.86
C VAL A 66 -0.39 -11.37 27.17
N PHE A 67 -0.43 -11.42 25.85
CA PHE A 67 0.73 -11.67 25.00
C PHE A 67 0.96 -10.47 24.08
N ALA A 68 2.21 -10.14 23.79
CA ALA A 68 2.59 -9.07 22.86
C ALA A 68 3.94 -9.38 22.20
N THR A 69 4.17 -8.89 20.98
CA THR A 69 5.52 -8.91 20.38
C THR A 69 6.42 -7.91 21.10
N SER A 70 7.73 -8.14 21.14
CA SER A 70 8.75 -7.19 21.63
C SER A 70 8.70 -5.82 20.92
N ASP A 71 8.73 -5.74 19.60
CA ASP A 71 8.59 -4.48 18.87
C ASP A 71 7.97 -4.67 17.46
N ASP A 72 7.88 -3.60 16.67
CA ASP A 72 7.24 -3.63 15.35
C ASP A 72 8.13 -4.23 14.23
N ASN A 73 9.45 -4.23 14.40
CA ASN A 73 10.46 -4.70 13.43
C ASN A 73 11.27 -5.93 13.90
N SER A 74 11.28 -6.25 15.20
CA SER A 74 11.83 -7.48 15.77
C SER A 74 10.82 -8.11 16.75
N GLY A 75 10.89 -9.43 16.87
CA GLY A 75 9.84 -10.21 17.51
C GLY A 75 10.33 -11.50 18.16
N GLU A 76 10.18 -11.53 19.47
CA GLU A 76 9.69 -12.72 20.17
C GLU A 76 8.31 -12.36 20.74
N ILE A 77 7.47 -13.36 21.02
CA ILE A 77 6.20 -13.18 21.72
C ILE A 77 6.47 -13.28 23.22
N TYR A 78 6.17 -12.20 23.95
CA TYR A 78 6.26 -12.10 25.39
C TYR A 78 4.89 -12.30 26.04
N LEU A 79 4.88 -12.93 27.22
CA LEU A 79 3.71 -13.20 28.06
C LEU A 79 3.85 -12.49 29.41
N LYS A 80 2.72 -11.98 29.92
CA LYS A 80 2.50 -11.76 31.36
C LYS A 80 1.13 -12.31 31.76
N ALA A 81 1.10 -12.95 32.93
CA ALA A 81 -0.10 -13.58 33.48
C ALA A 81 -0.41 -13.01 34.87
N SER A 82 -1.69 -12.82 35.16
CA SER A 82 -2.19 -12.30 36.43
C SER A 82 -3.48 -12.99 36.85
N ASP A 83 -3.98 -12.72 38.06
CA ASP A 83 -5.24 -13.27 38.53
C ASP A 83 -6.42 -12.48 37.96
N LEU A 84 -7.40 -13.17 37.40
CA LEU A 84 -8.54 -12.61 36.64
C LEU A 84 -9.38 -11.60 37.46
N ASN A 85 -9.32 -11.72 38.80
CA ASN A 85 -10.06 -10.91 39.76
C ASN A 85 -9.20 -9.90 40.53
N GLN A 86 -7.86 -9.93 40.41
CA GLN A 86 -6.92 -9.00 41.06
C GLN A 86 -5.74 -8.74 40.10
N ILE A 87 -6.00 -7.95 39.06
CA ILE A 87 -5.06 -7.81 37.93
C ILE A 87 -3.91 -6.88 38.28
N VAL A 88 -2.71 -7.45 38.33
CA VAL A 88 -1.41 -6.75 38.45
C VAL A 88 -0.41 -7.40 37.50
N PHE A 89 0.26 -6.60 36.66
CA PHE A 89 1.38 -7.06 35.83
C PHE A 89 2.70 -6.48 36.37
N PRO A 90 3.81 -7.26 36.37
CA PRO A 90 5.13 -6.73 36.68
C PRO A 90 5.65 -5.82 35.54
N PRO A 91 6.53 -4.84 35.83
CA PRO A 91 7.20 -4.02 34.82
C PRO A 91 8.22 -4.83 33.99
N GLY A 92 8.77 -4.23 32.92
CA GLY A 92 9.74 -4.87 32.01
C GLY A 92 9.09 -5.64 30.86
N MET A 93 9.87 -6.45 30.12
CA MET A 93 9.37 -7.20 28.95
C MET A 93 8.40 -8.35 29.30
N GLY A 94 8.49 -8.93 30.51
CA GLY A 94 7.79 -10.17 30.86
C GLY A 94 8.57 -11.44 30.47
N GLN A 95 7.85 -12.56 30.29
CA GLN A 95 8.45 -13.87 29.98
C GLN A 95 8.40 -14.14 28.47
N VAL A 96 9.51 -14.57 27.86
CA VAL A 96 9.51 -15.09 26.47
C VAL A 96 8.62 -16.33 26.39
N PHE A 97 7.64 -16.31 25.47
CA PHE A 97 6.67 -17.39 25.26
C PHE A 97 6.83 -18.06 23.90
N ILE A 98 7.18 -17.33 22.84
CA ILE A 98 7.54 -17.90 21.53
C ILE A 98 8.72 -17.13 20.96
N SER A 99 9.81 -17.82 20.65
CA SER A 99 11.08 -17.26 20.15
C SER A 99 11.70 -18.18 19.11
N ASP A 100 12.48 -17.61 18.18
CA ASP A 100 13.38 -18.36 17.31
C ASP A 100 14.80 -17.80 17.47
N SER A 101 15.71 -18.64 17.99
CA SER A 101 17.11 -18.26 18.22
C SER A 101 17.91 -18.07 16.93
N ALA A 102 17.41 -18.53 15.79
CA ALA A 102 17.99 -18.26 14.47
C ALA A 102 17.38 -17.01 13.80
N SER A 103 16.25 -16.48 14.28
CA SER A 103 15.56 -15.35 13.66
C SER A 103 14.62 -14.64 14.65
N LEU A 104 15.07 -13.52 15.22
CA LEU A 104 14.32 -12.65 16.15
C LEU A 104 13.18 -11.87 15.47
N LYS A 105 12.37 -12.53 14.64
CA LYS A 105 11.35 -11.96 13.74
C LYS A 105 9.98 -12.64 13.89
N VAL A 106 9.75 -13.35 14.99
CA VAL A 106 8.49 -14.03 15.34
C VAL A 106 7.48 -12.98 15.83
N ASN A 107 6.48 -12.68 15.01
CA ASN A 107 5.55 -11.56 15.21
C ASN A 107 4.09 -12.01 14.97
N ASN A 108 3.12 -11.11 15.19
CA ASN A 108 1.68 -11.34 15.00
C ASN A 108 1.12 -12.50 15.86
N PRO A 109 1.13 -12.40 17.20
CA PRO A 109 0.55 -13.43 18.06
C PRO A 109 -0.97 -13.53 17.85
N SER A 110 -1.49 -14.76 17.79
CA SER A 110 -2.92 -15.06 17.62
C SER A 110 -3.33 -16.29 18.43
N SER A 111 -4.62 -16.43 18.75
CA SER A 111 -5.17 -17.52 19.57
C SER A 111 -6.65 -17.77 19.23
N ALA A 112 -7.26 -18.77 19.86
CA ALA A 112 -8.67 -19.12 19.67
C ALA A 112 -9.62 -17.98 20.07
N LYS A 113 -10.84 -17.96 19.49
CA LYS A 113 -11.89 -17.00 19.88
C LYS A 113 -12.44 -17.29 21.29
N GLN A 114 -12.52 -18.56 21.65
CA GLN A 114 -12.95 -19.09 22.96
C GLN A 114 -12.02 -18.65 24.11
N ASN A 115 -12.51 -18.68 25.34
CA ASN A 115 -11.65 -18.62 26.54
C ASN A 115 -10.95 -19.98 26.72
N ALA A 116 -9.81 -19.96 27.40
CA ALA A 116 -9.12 -21.18 27.81
C ALA A 116 -9.87 -21.85 28.96
N THR A 117 -9.74 -23.17 29.06
CA THR A 117 -10.31 -23.98 30.12
C THR A 117 -9.33 -25.08 30.52
N ALA A 118 -9.47 -25.65 31.71
CA ALA A 118 -8.69 -26.81 32.16
C ALA A 118 -8.79 -28.05 31.24
N ALA A 119 -9.80 -28.12 30.35
CA ALA A 119 -9.95 -29.20 29.37
C ALA A 119 -9.37 -28.88 27.99
N THR A 120 -9.29 -27.60 27.60
CA THR A 120 -8.79 -27.15 26.28
C THR A 120 -7.35 -26.67 26.32
N GLY A 121 -6.83 -26.32 27.49
CA GLY A 121 -5.60 -25.54 27.62
C GLY A 121 -5.70 -24.18 26.93
N MET A 122 -4.54 -23.66 26.52
CA MET A 122 -4.37 -22.44 25.74
C MET A 122 -3.35 -22.70 24.63
N LEU A 123 -3.55 -22.09 23.46
CA LEU A 123 -2.61 -22.17 22.34
C LEU A 123 -2.39 -20.76 21.79
N VAL A 124 -1.13 -20.33 21.66
CA VAL A 124 -0.77 -19.12 20.90
C VAL A 124 0.03 -19.54 19.69
N ILE A 125 -0.30 -18.95 18.54
CA ILE A 125 0.46 -19.07 17.29
C ILE A 125 1.09 -17.72 16.93
N ALA A 126 2.20 -17.74 16.20
CA ALA A 126 2.88 -16.55 15.68
C ALA A 126 3.57 -16.85 14.34
N SER A 127 3.89 -15.82 13.58
CA SER A 127 4.48 -15.91 12.24
C SER A 127 5.89 -15.32 12.21
N ASN A 128 6.89 -16.02 11.66
CA ASN A 128 8.19 -15.43 11.35
C ASN A 128 8.26 -15.07 9.87
N TYR A 129 8.40 -13.78 9.56
CA TYR A 129 8.30 -13.30 8.18
C TYR A 129 9.57 -13.51 7.33
N VAL A 130 10.70 -13.84 7.96
CA VAL A 130 11.98 -14.10 7.25
C VAL A 130 12.07 -15.54 6.78
N ASN A 131 11.87 -16.50 7.69
CA ASN A 131 11.93 -17.94 7.34
C ASN A 131 10.57 -18.52 6.90
N ARG A 132 9.48 -17.74 7.03
CA ARG A 132 8.09 -18.06 6.65
C ARG A 132 7.46 -19.26 7.38
N TYR A 133 7.99 -19.63 8.55
CA TYR A 133 7.35 -20.60 9.43
C TYR A 133 6.34 -19.96 10.39
N TYR A 134 5.33 -20.74 10.75
CA TYR A 134 4.48 -20.48 11.90
C TYR A 134 5.01 -21.24 13.12
N TYR A 135 5.08 -20.53 14.23
CA TYR A 135 5.49 -21.05 15.53
C TYR A 135 4.25 -21.14 16.41
N HIS A 136 4.25 -22.08 17.35
CA HIS A 136 3.18 -22.21 18.34
C HIS A 136 3.75 -22.57 19.70
N ASN A 137 3.03 -22.21 20.75
CA ASN A 137 3.26 -22.71 22.10
C ASN A 137 1.95 -22.78 22.88
N ASP A 138 1.74 -23.89 23.57
CA ASP A 138 0.64 -24.22 24.46
C ASP A 138 1.10 -24.41 25.93
N ALA A 139 2.41 -24.54 26.16
CA ALA A 139 3.00 -24.80 27.46
C ALA A 139 3.06 -23.55 28.37
N LEU A 140 1.95 -23.28 29.05
CA LEU A 140 1.89 -22.34 30.18
C LEU A 140 2.67 -22.90 31.39
N THR A 141 3.97 -22.65 31.44
CA THR A 141 4.84 -23.13 32.53
C THR A 141 4.43 -22.56 33.89
N SER A 142 4.10 -23.44 34.83
CA SER A 142 3.55 -23.13 36.16
C SER A 142 4.62 -22.67 37.17
N GLY A 143 5.37 -21.63 36.79
CA GLY A 143 6.23 -20.86 37.66
C GLY A 143 7.69 -21.31 37.74
N GLY A 144 8.61 -20.34 37.63
CA GLY A 144 9.91 -20.38 38.30
C GLY A 144 10.91 -21.48 37.91
N GLY A 145 11.02 -21.84 36.63
CA GLY A 145 12.06 -22.79 36.18
C GLY A 145 12.55 -22.52 34.76
N THR A 146 13.87 -22.37 34.58
CA THR A 146 14.50 -22.30 33.27
C THR A 146 14.58 -23.69 32.64
N VAL A 147 13.80 -23.92 31.58
CA VAL A 147 13.95 -25.08 30.70
C VAL A 147 14.26 -24.61 29.28
N THR A 148 15.39 -25.07 28.73
CA THR A 148 15.78 -24.78 27.35
C THR A 148 14.86 -25.55 26.39
N PRO A 149 14.17 -24.90 25.44
CA PRO A 149 13.34 -25.61 24.47
C PRO A 149 14.22 -26.35 23.45
N THR A 150 14.06 -27.67 23.38
CA THR A 150 14.63 -28.48 22.29
C THR A 150 13.76 -28.29 21.04
N PRO A 151 14.33 -27.93 19.86
CA PRO A 151 13.54 -27.76 18.65
C PRO A 151 13.12 -29.11 18.05
N THR A 152 11.83 -29.43 18.12
CA THR A 152 11.23 -30.57 17.42
C THR A 152 10.94 -30.20 15.97
N ASN A 153 11.61 -30.85 15.03
CA ASN A 153 11.52 -30.53 13.60
C ASN A 153 10.57 -31.50 12.85
N THR A 154 9.82 -30.93 11.90
CA THR A 154 9.19 -31.60 10.74
C THR A 154 8.22 -32.78 11.00
N LEU A 155 6.92 -32.54 10.79
CA LEU A 155 5.95 -33.62 10.51
C LEU A 155 6.01 -34.03 9.04
N THR A 156 6.44 -35.26 8.76
CA THR A 156 6.20 -35.95 7.49
C THR A 156 4.94 -36.80 7.62
N PRO A 157 3.96 -36.73 6.70
CA PRO A 157 2.73 -37.51 6.81
C PRO A 157 2.99 -39.01 6.65
N THR A 158 2.38 -39.82 7.49
CA THR A 158 2.35 -41.30 7.44
C THR A 158 0.99 -41.74 7.99
N PRO A 159 0.31 -42.73 7.39
CA PRO A 159 -1.14 -42.88 7.55
C PRO A 159 -1.59 -43.46 8.90
N THR A 160 -2.87 -43.22 9.19
CA THR A 160 -3.62 -43.62 10.40
C THR A 160 -3.40 -45.06 10.85
N GLU A 161 -2.94 -45.24 12.10
CA GLU A 161 -3.20 -46.47 12.86
C GLU A 161 -4.47 -46.33 13.71
N THR A 162 -5.23 -47.42 13.81
CA THR A 162 -6.48 -47.49 14.58
C THR A 162 -6.17 -47.84 16.04
N LEU A 163 -6.40 -46.92 16.97
CA LEU A 163 -6.25 -47.18 18.41
C LEU A 163 -7.29 -48.20 18.91
N ALA A 164 -6.83 -49.39 19.29
CA ALA A 164 -7.63 -50.38 20.01
C ALA A 164 -7.62 -50.07 21.52
N ILE A 165 -8.81 -50.00 22.13
CA ILE A 165 -8.94 -49.72 23.56
C ILE A 165 -8.69 -51.00 24.38
N SER A 166 -7.63 -51.00 25.20
CA SER A 166 -7.38 -52.07 26.17
C SER A 166 -7.89 -51.67 27.55
N LEU A 167 -8.78 -52.48 28.14
CA LEU A 167 -9.33 -52.27 29.48
C LEU A 167 -8.82 -53.36 30.44
N THR A 168 -7.90 -52.99 31.33
CA THR A 168 -7.47 -53.82 32.46
C THR A 168 -8.25 -53.40 33.73
N PRO A 169 -9.08 -54.28 34.32
CA PRO A 169 -9.79 -53.97 35.56
C PRO A 169 -8.83 -54.03 36.77
N SER A 170 -8.94 -53.06 37.67
CA SER A 170 -8.23 -53.05 38.96
C SER A 170 -9.11 -53.61 40.09
N GLN A 171 -8.47 -53.96 41.21
CA GLN A 171 -9.00 -54.89 42.22
C GLN A 171 -10.15 -54.35 43.09
N THR A 172 -11.09 -55.25 43.40
CA THR A 172 -12.25 -55.03 44.28
C THR A 172 -11.90 -54.95 45.78
N PRO A 173 -12.33 -53.90 46.51
CA PRO A 173 -12.42 -53.92 47.97
C PRO A 173 -13.75 -54.54 48.45
N THR A 174 -13.72 -55.30 49.55
CA THR A 174 -14.87 -56.06 50.08
C THR A 174 -15.89 -55.16 50.81
N PRO A 175 -17.22 -55.34 50.62
CA PRO A 175 -18.23 -54.59 51.35
C PRO A 175 -18.37 -55.08 52.81
N SER A 176 -18.46 -54.13 53.75
CA SER A 176 -18.86 -54.39 55.14
C SER A 176 -20.34 -54.07 55.33
N ASN A 177 -21.09 -54.98 55.97
CA ASN A 177 -22.54 -54.84 56.14
C ASN A 177 -22.90 -54.08 57.43
N THR A 178 -23.17 -52.78 57.31
CA THR A 178 -23.87 -52.00 58.36
C THR A 178 -24.74 -50.93 57.70
N PRO A 179 -26.08 -51.11 57.63
CA PRO A 179 -26.97 -50.12 57.04
C PRO A 179 -27.23 -48.97 58.03
N LEU A 180 -26.66 -47.80 57.75
CA LEU A 180 -27.07 -46.53 58.35
C LEU A 180 -27.93 -45.76 57.32
N PRO A 181 -29.16 -45.33 57.64
CA PRO A 181 -29.94 -44.51 56.73
C PRO A 181 -29.31 -43.12 56.61
N SER A 182 -28.83 -42.79 55.42
CA SER A 182 -28.30 -41.47 55.08
C SER A 182 -29.02 -40.97 53.83
N ASP A 183 -30.10 -40.21 54.03
CA ASP A 183 -30.82 -39.51 52.97
C ASP A 183 -29.97 -38.36 52.43
N THR A 184 -28.96 -38.70 51.64
CA THR A 184 -28.11 -37.77 50.89
C THR A 184 -28.46 -37.91 49.42
N PRO A 185 -29.01 -36.88 48.76
CA PRO A 185 -29.41 -36.98 47.37
C PRO A 185 -28.17 -37.10 46.47
N THR A 186 -27.91 -38.30 45.96
CA THR A 186 -26.88 -38.52 44.94
C THR A 186 -27.22 -37.70 43.70
N ALA A 187 -26.39 -36.70 43.40
CA ALA A 187 -26.53 -35.90 42.19
C ALA A 187 -26.24 -36.76 40.95
N THR A 188 -27.28 -37.19 40.25
CA THR A 188 -27.15 -37.84 38.95
C THR A 188 -26.66 -36.80 37.95
N PHE A 189 -25.35 -36.76 37.69
CA PHE A 189 -24.77 -35.95 36.63
C PHE A 189 -25.29 -36.42 35.28
N THR A 190 -26.22 -35.64 34.70
CA THR A 190 -26.53 -35.76 33.27
C THR A 190 -25.24 -35.51 32.49
N PRO A 191 -24.82 -36.38 31.56
CA PRO A 191 -23.62 -36.14 30.77
C PRO A 191 -23.80 -34.86 29.97
N THR A 192 -22.95 -33.86 30.19
CA THR A 192 -22.90 -32.65 29.38
C THR A 192 -22.61 -33.07 27.95
N ALA A 193 -23.52 -32.74 27.01
CA ALA A 193 -23.36 -33.12 25.62
C ALA A 193 -22.06 -32.52 25.06
N THR A 194 -21.17 -33.38 24.55
CA THR A 194 -19.95 -32.92 23.87
C THR A 194 -20.34 -31.97 22.74
N PRO A 195 -19.83 -30.73 22.70
CA PRO A 195 -20.18 -29.79 21.65
C PRO A 195 -19.69 -30.35 20.31
N ILE A 196 -20.61 -30.70 19.43
CA ILE A 196 -20.28 -31.15 18.07
C ILE A 196 -19.64 -29.95 17.35
N PRO A 197 -18.46 -30.11 16.72
CA PRO A 197 -17.86 -29.03 15.95
C PRO A 197 -18.83 -28.49 14.89
N PRO A 198 -18.88 -27.16 14.67
CA PRO A 198 -19.69 -26.61 13.61
C PRO A 198 -19.17 -27.09 12.24
N ASP A 199 -20.10 -27.38 11.33
CA ASP A 199 -19.77 -27.55 9.92
C ASP A 199 -19.42 -26.17 9.33
N ILE A 200 -18.38 -26.09 8.50
CA ILE A 200 -17.89 -24.84 7.89
C ILE A 200 -17.65 -25.08 6.41
N GLN A 201 -18.39 -24.35 5.58
CA GLN A 201 -18.33 -24.43 4.12
C GLN A 201 -17.90 -23.06 3.55
N THR A 202 -17.20 -23.06 2.43
CA THR A 202 -16.69 -21.84 1.78
C THR A 202 -17.01 -21.86 0.29
N PHE A 203 -17.62 -20.79 -0.19
CA PHE A 203 -18.10 -20.65 -1.56
C PHE A 203 -17.43 -19.44 -2.24
N GLY A 204 -16.95 -19.60 -3.47
CA GLY A 204 -16.63 -18.47 -4.35
C GLY A 204 -17.89 -17.87 -4.96
N PRO A 205 -17.85 -16.61 -5.42
CA PRO A 205 -18.97 -16.00 -6.12
C PRO A 205 -19.20 -16.69 -7.47
N SER A 206 -20.46 -16.92 -7.84
CA SER A 206 -20.83 -17.38 -9.18
C SER A 206 -20.75 -16.23 -10.19
N GLN A 207 -21.06 -15.00 -9.76
CA GLN A 207 -20.89 -13.78 -10.54
C GLN A 207 -20.32 -12.63 -9.69
N ASP A 208 -19.38 -11.85 -10.20
CA ASP A 208 -18.99 -10.56 -9.59
C ASP A 208 -18.60 -9.50 -10.64
N THR A 209 -18.80 -8.23 -10.30
CA THR A 209 -18.62 -7.10 -11.23
C THR A 209 -18.66 -5.77 -10.48
N GLN A 210 -18.36 -4.68 -11.19
CA GLN A 210 -18.51 -3.31 -10.69
C GLN A 210 -19.27 -2.42 -11.68
N VAL A 211 -19.84 -1.32 -11.20
CA VAL A 211 -20.59 -0.37 -12.02
C VAL A 211 -20.17 1.06 -11.70
N LYS A 212 -19.90 1.87 -12.74
CA LYS A 212 -19.42 3.26 -12.60
C LYS A 212 -20.49 4.27 -13.05
N LEU A 213 -20.81 5.25 -12.22
CA LEU A 213 -21.71 6.38 -12.55
C LEU A 213 -21.23 7.14 -13.80
N SER A 214 -19.91 7.32 -13.94
CA SER A 214 -19.26 8.03 -15.04
C SER A 214 -19.30 7.31 -16.40
N ARG A 215 -19.54 5.99 -16.41
CA ARG A 215 -19.70 5.18 -17.63
C ARG A 215 -20.89 4.23 -17.47
N PRO A 216 -22.13 4.75 -17.43
CA PRO A 216 -23.25 4.05 -16.81
C PRO A 216 -23.82 2.87 -17.62
N ASN A 217 -23.35 2.69 -18.86
CA ASN A 217 -23.67 1.56 -19.74
C ASN A 217 -22.51 0.57 -19.90
N ASN A 218 -21.33 0.84 -19.33
CA ASN A 218 -20.18 -0.06 -19.43
C ASN A 218 -20.34 -1.26 -18.49
N LYS A 219 -19.65 -2.35 -18.86
CA LYS A 219 -19.62 -3.65 -18.17
C LYS A 219 -18.20 -3.94 -17.73
N TYR A 220 -18.05 -4.63 -16.61
CA TYR A 220 -16.77 -4.79 -15.94
C TYR A 220 -16.51 -6.19 -15.35
N GLY A 221 -17.38 -7.17 -15.65
CA GLY A 221 -17.30 -8.58 -15.20
C GLY A 221 -16.23 -9.42 -15.91
N SER A 222 -15.04 -8.84 -16.06
CA SER A 222 -13.81 -9.47 -16.54
C SER A 222 -12.55 -8.75 -16.03
N LEU A 223 -12.69 -7.86 -15.04
CA LEU A 223 -11.58 -7.20 -14.37
C LEU A 223 -11.21 -8.02 -13.14
N ASN A 224 -9.92 -8.21 -12.89
CA ASN A 224 -9.38 -8.91 -11.72
C ASN A 224 -9.58 -8.18 -10.37
N ASN A 225 -10.48 -7.19 -10.31
CA ASN A 225 -10.68 -6.33 -9.15
C ASN A 225 -12.11 -5.76 -9.04
N LEU A 226 -12.51 -5.55 -7.79
CA LEU A 226 -13.75 -4.90 -7.37
C LEU A 226 -13.39 -3.59 -6.64
N ARG A 227 -13.82 -2.44 -7.17
CA ARG A 227 -13.54 -1.10 -6.62
C ARG A 227 -14.77 -0.52 -5.92
N LEU A 228 -14.57 0.09 -4.76
CA LEU A 228 -15.54 0.99 -4.13
C LEU A 228 -14.93 2.38 -4.06
N ARG A 229 -15.64 3.38 -4.57
CA ARG A 229 -15.22 4.79 -4.50
C ARG A 229 -16.39 5.74 -4.69
N ARG A 230 -16.37 6.88 -3.98
CA ARG A 230 -17.39 7.92 -4.10
C ARG A 230 -16.78 9.33 -4.07
N ALA A 231 -16.35 9.79 -5.24
CA ALA A 231 -15.91 11.16 -5.52
C ALA A 231 -16.98 11.90 -6.34
N LEU A 232 -18.10 12.27 -5.72
CA LEU A 232 -19.22 12.92 -6.40
C LEU A 232 -18.92 14.39 -6.79
N PRO A 233 -19.49 14.90 -7.90
CA PRO A 233 -20.42 14.23 -8.81
C PRO A 233 -19.74 13.39 -9.91
N SER A 234 -18.41 13.44 -10.05
CA SER A 234 -17.69 12.89 -11.21
C SER A 234 -17.56 11.36 -11.19
N GLU A 235 -17.44 10.72 -10.03
CA GLU A 235 -17.27 9.26 -9.94
C GLU A 235 -17.96 8.66 -8.71
N HIS A 236 -18.80 7.65 -8.92
CA HIS A 236 -19.27 6.73 -7.88
C HIS A 236 -19.20 5.32 -8.47
N ILE A 237 -18.54 4.41 -7.77
CA ILE A 237 -18.37 3.01 -8.14
C ILE A 237 -18.88 2.13 -7.01
N ASN A 238 -19.71 1.17 -7.39
CA ASN A 238 -20.25 0.13 -6.52
C ASN A 238 -19.86 -1.24 -7.08
N SER A 239 -19.57 -2.20 -6.21
CA SER A 239 -19.26 -3.58 -6.61
C SER A 239 -20.38 -4.53 -6.19
N TYR A 240 -20.59 -5.60 -6.96
CA TYR A 240 -21.67 -6.56 -6.77
C TYR A 240 -21.10 -7.97 -6.84
N LEU A 241 -21.52 -8.84 -5.92
CA LEU A 241 -21.21 -10.27 -5.92
C LEU A 241 -22.49 -11.09 -5.81
N LYS A 242 -22.49 -12.28 -6.41
CA LYS A 242 -23.56 -13.28 -6.31
C LYS A 242 -22.96 -14.61 -5.87
N PHE A 243 -23.63 -15.28 -4.94
CA PHE A 243 -23.27 -16.61 -4.46
C PHE A 243 -24.46 -17.54 -4.60
N ASP A 244 -24.22 -18.76 -5.07
CA ASP A 244 -25.22 -19.83 -5.11
C ASP A 244 -24.90 -20.85 -4.01
N VAL A 245 -25.64 -20.77 -2.91
CA VAL A 245 -25.43 -21.58 -1.71
C VAL A 245 -26.21 -22.90 -1.85
N PRO A 246 -25.56 -24.07 -1.82
CA PRO A 246 -26.23 -25.37 -1.90
C PRO A 246 -26.97 -25.72 -0.60
N ALA A 247 -27.56 -26.92 -0.54
CA ALA A 247 -28.14 -27.45 0.70
C ALA A 247 -27.08 -27.56 1.80
N VAL A 248 -27.31 -26.89 2.93
CA VAL A 248 -26.45 -26.92 4.12
C VAL A 248 -27.00 -27.89 5.17
N ALA A 249 -26.12 -28.49 5.99
CA ALA A 249 -26.45 -29.65 6.84
C ALA A 249 -27.23 -29.33 8.13
N GLY A 250 -27.49 -28.06 8.41
CA GLY A 250 -28.17 -27.59 9.62
C GLY A 250 -28.45 -26.09 9.59
N PRO A 251 -28.98 -25.50 10.68
CA PRO A 251 -29.25 -24.07 10.74
C PRO A 251 -27.95 -23.25 10.68
N VAL A 252 -27.98 -22.18 9.88
CA VAL A 252 -26.87 -21.23 9.75
C VAL A 252 -26.64 -20.52 11.08
N THR A 253 -25.42 -20.63 11.61
CA THR A 253 -25.00 -20.06 12.90
C THR A 253 -24.26 -18.75 12.70
N TYR A 254 -23.44 -18.66 11.65
CA TYR A 254 -22.89 -17.40 11.13
C TYR A 254 -22.56 -17.51 9.64
N ALA A 255 -22.59 -16.38 8.93
CA ALA A 255 -22.10 -16.27 7.56
C ALA A 255 -21.25 -15.00 7.40
N THR A 256 -20.11 -15.12 6.73
CA THR A 256 -19.13 -14.05 6.56
C THR A 256 -18.75 -13.92 5.09
N LEU A 257 -18.94 -12.72 4.53
CA LEU A 257 -18.38 -12.35 3.23
C LEU A 257 -16.96 -11.82 3.49
N ARG A 258 -15.96 -12.63 3.14
CA ARG A 258 -14.53 -12.30 3.23
C ARG A 258 -14.03 -11.82 1.88
N LEU A 259 -13.50 -10.60 1.85
CA LEU A 259 -12.83 -10.01 0.68
C LEU A 259 -11.37 -9.70 1.03
N TYR A 260 -10.44 -9.85 0.09
CA TYR A 260 -9.05 -9.42 0.29
C TYR A 260 -8.86 -8.02 -0.30
N ALA A 261 -8.73 -7.02 0.56
CA ALA A 261 -8.38 -5.66 0.17
C ALA A 261 -6.89 -5.65 -0.15
N TYR A 262 -6.55 -5.69 -1.44
CA TYR A 262 -5.16 -5.43 -1.80
C TYR A 262 -4.85 -3.94 -1.61
N ASP A 263 -5.80 -3.03 -1.81
CA ASP A 263 -5.65 -1.59 -1.52
C ASP A 263 -6.73 -1.10 -0.55
N GLY A 264 -6.28 -0.39 0.50
CA GLY A 264 -7.10 0.08 1.60
C GLY A 264 -7.69 1.48 1.39
N SER A 265 -8.68 1.83 2.19
CA SER A 265 -9.35 3.13 2.19
C SER A 265 -9.85 3.48 3.57
N ASP A 266 -10.03 4.78 3.83
CA ASP A 266 -10.72 5.31 5.02
C ASP A 266 -12.17 4.82 5.15
N ASP A 267 -12.76 4.33 4.05
CA ASP A 267 -14.00 3.56 4.07
C ASP A 267 -13.88 2.36 3.12
N GLY A 268 -13.64 1.17 3.70
CA GLY A 268 -13.74 -0.14 3.03
C GLY A 268 -15.17 -0.51 2.61
N GLY A 269 -16.16 0.30 2.99
CA GLY A 269 -17.52 0.20 2.50
C GLY A 269 -18.44 -0.60 3.40
N SER A 270 -19.66 -0.77 2.88
CA SER A 270 -20.78 -1.42 3.55
C SER A 270 -21.49 -2.39 2.61
N VAL A 271 -21.80 -3.58 3.11
CA VAL A 271 -22.47 -4.67 2.37
C VAL A 271 -23.97 -4.59 2.60
N TYR A 272 -24.74 -4.67 1.51
CA TYR A 272 -26.20 -4.76 1.50
C TYR A 272 -26.64 -6.04 0.79
N LEU A 273 -27.67 -6.71 1.29
CA LEU A 273 -28.43 -7.69 0.51
C LEU A 273 -29.23 -6.95 -0.57
N VAL A 274 -29.16 -7.41 -1.82
CA VAL A 274 -29.89 -6.80 -2.94
C VAL A 274 -30.58 -7.85 -3.82
N SER A 275 -31.41 -7.39 -4.76
CA SER A 275 -32.09 -8.26 -5.72
C SER A 275 -31.11 -9.15 -6.50
N ASN A 276 -31.49 -10.42 -6.68
CA ASN A 276 -30.82 -11.35 -7.60
C ASN A 276 -31.06 -11.00 -9.09
N ASN A 277 -32.04 -10.14 -9.36
CA ASN A 277 -32.44 -9.70 -10.70
C ASN A 277 -31.89 -8.32 -11.03
N TYR A 278 -31.85 -7.96 -12.32
CA TYR A 278 -31.67 -6.56 -12.72
C TYR A 278 -32.76 -5.66 -12.11
N ARG A 279 -32.46 -4.37 -11.97
CA ARG A 279 -33.43 -3.34 -11.56
C ARG A 279 -34.67 -3.40 -12.47
N ASP A 280 -35.84 -3.26 -11.85
CA ASP A 280 -37.15 -3.24 -12.52
C ASP A 280 -37.41 -4.47 -13.43
N SER A 281 -36.81 -5.62 -13.09
CA SER A 281 -36.85 -6.85 -13.88
C SER A 281 -37.02 -8.12 -13.03
N SER A 282 -37.56 -9.17 -13.66
CA SER A 282 -37.59 -10.54 -13.14
C SER A 282 -36.38 -11.39 -13.57
N THR A 283 -35.51 -10.86 -14.43
CA THR A 283 -34.36 -11.58 -15.00
C THR A 283 -33.15 -11.52 -14.07
N LEU A 284 -32.61 -12.68 -13.69
CA LEU A 284 -31.37 -12.81 -12.90
C LEU A 284 -30.23 -12.02 -13.54
N TRP A 285 -29.51 -11.23 -12.74
CA TRP A 285 -28.37 -10.45 -13.24
C TRP A 285 -27.12 -11.31 -13.46
N LEU A 286 -26.34 -10.95 -14.49
CA LEU A 286 -25.04 -11.54 -14.82
C LEU A 286 -23.97 -10.43 -14.88
N GLU A 287 -22.73 -10.77 -14.58
CA GLU A 287 -21.59 -9.84 -14.52
C GLU A 287 -21.29 -9.14 -15.85
N ASN A 288 -21.52 -9.86 -16.96
CA ASN A 288 -21.42 -9.39 -18.34
C ASN A 288 -22.74 -8.78 -18.86
N GLY A 289 -23.70 -8.52 -17.96
CA GLY A 289 -24.94 -7.80 -18.24
C GLY A 289 -25.20 -6.61 -17.30
N LEU A 290 -24.60 -6.58 -16.10
CA LEU A 290 -24.76 -5.50 -15.14
C LEU A 290 -24.11 -4.19 -15.63
N THR A 291 -24.83 -3.09 -15.45
CA THR A 291 -24.40 -1.72 -15.70
C THR A 291 -24.99 -0.80 -14.62
N TRP A 292 -24.49 0.43 -14.48
CA TRP A 292 -25.01 1.38 -13.47
C TRP A 292 -26.54 1.61 -13.60
N ASN A 293 -27.01 1.64 -14.85
CA ASN A 293 -28.42 1.88 -15.16
C ASN A 293 -29.35 0.71 -14.78
N ASN A 294 -28.86 -0.55 -14.81
CA ASN A 294 -29.66 -1.74 -14.50
C ASN A 294 -29.29 -2.45 -13.18
N ALA A 295 -28.28 -1.98 -12.44
CA ALA A 295 -27.85 -2.60 -11.20
C ALA A 295 -28.95 -2.55 -10.11
N PRO A 296 -29.12 -3.61 -9.30
CA PRO A 296 -30.04 -3.62 -8.15
C PRO A 296 -29.92 -2.36 -7.28
N LEU A 297 -31.04 -1.87 -6.76
CA LEU A 297 -31.01 -0.76 -5.81
C LEU A 297 -30.63 -1.25 -4.41
N PHE A 298 -29.85 -0.43 -3.71
CA PHE A 298 -29.63 -0.56 -2.27
C PHE A 298 -30.93 -0.26 -1.52
N SER A 299 -31.26 -1.07 -0.52
CA SER A 299 -32.44 -0.86 0.34
C SER A 299 -32.16 -1.32 1.77
N GLY A 300 -32.92 -0.78 2.73
CA GLY A 300 -32.72 -1.06 4.15
C GLY A 300 -31.42 -0.47 4.73
N SER A 301 -30.97 -1.07 5.84
CA SER A 301 -29.65 -0.81 6.44
C SER A 301 -28.62 -1.80 5.88
N PRO A 302 -27.31 -1.47 5.91
CA PRO A 302 -26.27 -2.44 5.59
C PRO A 302 -26.28 -3.60 6.60
N LEU A 303 -25.86 -4.78 6.14
CA LEU A 303 -25.65 -5.96 6.98
C LEU A 303 -24.41 -5.78 7.87
N SER A 304 -23.36 -5.20 7.29
CA SER A 304 -22.08 -4.95 7.94
C SER A 304 -21.31 -3.85 7.19
N SER A 305 -20.46 -3.12 7.92
CA SER A 305 -19.64 -2.01 7.43
C SER A 305 -18.22 -2.16 7.98
N ALA A 306 -17.21 -2.03 7.11
CA ALA A 306 -15.81 -2.26 7.49
C ALA A 306 -15.16 -1.06 8.19
N GLY A 307 -15.61 0.17 7.90
CA GLY A 307 -14.88 1.37 8.30
C GLY A 307 -13.52 1.47 7.60
N LYS A 308 -12.52 2.10 8.24
CA LYS A 308 -11.17 2.21 7.68
C LYS A 308 -10.48 0.84 7.61
N ILE A 309 -9.96 0.51 6.45
CA ILE A 309 -9.20 -0.73 6.17
C ILE A 309 -7.78 -0.41 5.70
N GLY A 310 -6.85 -1.34 5.94
CA GLY A 310 -5.48 -1.26 5.42
C GLY A 310 -5.29 -2.08 4.14
N SER A 311 -4.28 -1.72 3.34
CA SER A 311 -3.86 -2.48 2.16
C SER A 311 -3.28 -3.86 2.54
N ASN A 312 -3.43 -4.84 1.64
CA ASN A 312 -2.99 -6.23 1.78
C ASN A 312 -3.63 -7.02 2.95
N ALA A 313 -4.90 -6.74 3.29
CA ALA A 313 -5.61 -7.34 4.41
C ALA A 313 -6.91 -8.05 3.99
N PHE A 314 -7.28 -9.12 4.69
CA PHE A 314 -8.65 -9.65 4.63
C PHE A 314 -9.61 -8.75 5.41
N VAL A 315 -10.79 -8.52 4.84
CA VAL A 315 -11.91 -7.78 5.42
C VAL A 315 -13.10 -8.73 5.50
N ASP A 316 -13.55 -9.00 6.72
CA ASP A 316 -14.66 -9.90 7.03
C ASP A 316 -15.93 -9.10 7.31
N PHE A 317 -16.91 -9.18 6.42
CA PHE A 317 -18.23 -8.60 6.59
C PHE A 317 -19.21 -9.64 7.15
N ASP A 318 -19.93 -9.32 8.22
CA ASP A 318 -21.01 -10.19 8.71
C ASP A 318 -22.22 -10.10 7.76
N VAL A 319 -22.64 -11.25 7.23
CA VAL A 319 -23.82 -11.39 6.37
C VAL A 319 -24.79 -12.44 6.92
N THR A 320 -24.64 -12.85 8.18
CA THR A 320 -25.47 -13.87 8.85
C THR A 320 -26.96 -13.57 8.74
N ALA A 321 -27.36 -12.31 8.90
CA ALA A 321 -28.76 -11.88 8.79
C ALA A 321 -29.38 -12.02 7.39
N ALA A 322 -28.58 -12.27 6.35
CA ALA A 322 -29.05 -12.48 4.98
C ALA A 322 -29.10 -13.96 4.56
N ILE A 323 -28.25 -14.82 5.13
CA ILE A 323 -28.13 -16.23 4.72
C ILE A 323 -29.03 -17.12 5.59
N THR A 324 -30.24 -17.40 5.10
CA THR A 324 -31.24 -18.22 5.82
C THR A 324 -31.18 -19.71 5.49
N GLY A 325 -30.35 -20.12 4.51
CA GLY A 325 -30.19 -21.50 4.06
C GLY A 325 -29.67 -21.56 2.61
N SER A 326 -30.02 -22.63 1.89
CA SER A 326 -29.72 -22.78 0.46
C SER A 326 -30.43 -21.74 -0.40
N GLY A 327 -29.74 -21.17 -1.39
CA GLY A 327 -30.32 -20.22 -2.34
C GLY A 327 -29.28 -19.34 -3.03
N THR A 328 -29.71 -18.57 -4.03
CA THR A 328 -28.91 -17.51 -4.63
C THR A 328 -29.00 -16.24 -3.78
N TYR A 329 -27.86 -15.63 -3.45
CA TYR A 329 -27.78 -14.38 -2.71
C TYR A 329 -26.92 -13.37 -3.46
N SER A 330 -27.39 -12.13 -3.57
CA SER A 330 -26.65 -11.03 -4.19
C SER A 330 -26.32 -9.96 -3.17
N PHE A 331 -25.04 -9.59 -3.11
CA PHE A 331 -24.53 -8.52 -2.27
C PHE A 331 -24.11 -7.34 -3.11
N ALA A 332 -24.48 -6.14 -2.69
CA ALA A 332 -23.96 -4.89 -3.23
C ALA A 332 -23.08 -4.22 -2.18
N LEU A 333 -21.94 -3.68 -2.63
CA LEU A 333 -21.02 -2.91 -1.82
C LEU A 333 -20.93 -1.49 -2.34
N THR A 334 -20.89 -0.54 -1.41
CA THR A 334 -20.69 0.90 -1.64
C THR A 334 -19.85 1.47 -0.51
N ASN A 335 -19.15 2.58 -0.76
CA ASN A 335 -18.46 3.35 0.27
C ASN A 335 -18.74 4.85 0.13
N THR A 336 -18.26 5.61 1.11
CA THR A 336 -18.40 7.07 1.21
C THR A 336 -17.10 7.81 0.94
N SER A 337 -15.96 7.11 0.96
CA SER A 337 -14.63 7.65 0.72
C SER A 337 -14.36 7.95 -0.76
N SER A 338 -13.63 9.03 -1.01
CA SER A 338 -13.03 9.28 -2.32
C SER A 338 -11.80 8.40 -2.56
N ASN A 339 -11.10 7.92 -1.53
CA ASN A 339 -10.04 6.92 -1.70
C ASN A 339 -10.66 5.56 -2.07
N SER A 340 -10.12 4.88 -3.07
CA SER A 340 -10.60 3.57 -3.52
C SER A 340 -10.31 2.46 -2.52
N ALA A 341 -11.36 1.75 -2.07
CA ALA A 341 -11.15 0.37 -1.60
C ALA A 341 -11.05 -0.53 -2.84
N LEU A 342 -9.97 -1.30 -2.96
CA LEU A 342 -9.76 -2.24 -4.07
C LEU A 342 -9.56 -3.66 -3.53
N TYR A 343 -10.51 -4.51 -3.90
CA TYR A 343 -10.53 -5.93 -3.60
C TYR A 343 -10.20 -6.75 -4.84
N TYR A 344 -9.67 -7.96 -4.67
CA TYR A 344 -9.62 -8.94 -5.76
C TYR A 344 -11.05 -9.40 -6.15
N SER A 345 -11.29 -9.61 -7.45
CA SER A 345 -12.50 -10.29 -7.96
C SER A 345 -12.27 -11.81 -8.06
N LYS A 346 -13.28 -12.55 -8.56
CA LYS A 346 -13.16 -13.99 -8.84
C LYS A 346 -12.15 -14.33 -9.95
N GLU A 347 -11.87 -13.41 -10.88
CA GLU A 347 -10.83 -13.60 -11.92
C GLU A 347 -9.41 -13.57 -11.34
N SER A 348 -9.24 -13.12 -10.10
CA SER A 348 -7.95 -13.17 -9.42
C SER A 348 -7.62 -14.59 -8.94
N THR A 349 -6.44 -15.07 -9.33
CA THR A 349 -5.82 -16.26 -8.73
C THR A 349 -5.28 -16.00 -7.31
N LEU A 350 -5.22 -14.72 -6.89
CA LEU A 350 -4.78 -14.28 -5.58
C LEU A 350 -5.99 -13.91 -4.72
N ASN A 351 -6.18 -14.60 -3.59
CA ASN A 351 -7.19 -14.31 -2.55
C ASN A 351 -8.57 -13.82 -3.06
N PRO A 352 -9.25 -14.57 -3.96
CA PRO A 352 -10.56 -14.18 -4.49
C PRO A 352 -11.64 -14.14 -3.39
N PRO A 353 -12.80 -13.49 -3.65
CA PRO A 353 -13.91 -13.37 -2.69
C PRO A 353 -14.42 -14.72 -2.17
N GLN A 354 -14.79 -14.76 -0.89
CA GLN A 354 -15.29 -15.95 -0.20
C GLN A 354 -16.55 -15.65 0.61
N LEU A 355 -17.61 -16.45 0.43
CA LEU A 355 -18.72 -16.56 1.38
C LEU A 355 -18.48 -17.79 2.25
N ILE A 356 -18.16 -17.56 3.53
CA ILE A 356 -17.90 -18.59 4.53
C ILE A 356 -19.17 -18.75 5.36
N ILE A 357 -19.74 -19.95 5.38
CA ILE A 357 -20.98 -20.28 6.12
C ILE A 357 -20.64 -21.34 7.16
N SER A 358 -21.14 -21.15 8.38
CA SER A 358 -21.07 -22.12 9.46
C SER A 358 -22.46 -22.58 9.87
N THR A 359 -22.65 -23.89 10.04
CA THR A 359 -23.91 -24.47 10.51
C THR A 359 -23.73 -25.36 11.73
N GLN A 360 -24.77 -25.47 12.55
CA GLN A 360 -24.81 -26.39 13.68
C GLN A 360 -25.13 -27.80 13.17
N SER A 361 -24.25 -28.77 13.44
CA SER A 361 -24.49 -30.17 13.10
C SER A 361 -25.71 -30.73 13.85
N GLY A 362 -26.63 -31.34 13.10
CA GLY A 362 -27.99 -31.65 13.59
C GLY A 362 -28.07 -32.79 14.59
N GLY A 363 -28.26 -32.47 15.87
CA GLY A 363 -28.90 -33.36 16.84
C GLY A 363 -30.44 -33.32 16.74
N PRO A 364 -31.17 -34.32 17.24
CA PRO A 364 -32.63 -34.36 17.17
C PRO A 364 -33.27 -33.22 17.98
N THR A 365 -33.96 -32.31 17.28
CA THR A 365 -34.62 -31.15 17.86
C THR A 365 -35.88 -31.54 18.64
N THR A 366 -36.03 -31.04 19.87
CA THR A 366 -37.28 -31.09 20.64
C THR A 366 -37.83 -29.67 20.75
N ASP A 367 -39.02 -29.41 20.19
CA ASP A 367 -39.62 -28.09 20.18
C ASP A 367 -39.92 -27.57 21.60
N THR A 368 -39.73 -26.27 21.80
CA THR A 368 -40.17 -25.53 22.99
C THR A 368 -40.78 -24.19 22.52
N PRO A 369 -42.02 -23.85 22.92
CA PRO A 369 -42.77 -22.75 22.31
C PRO A 369 -42.28 -21.35 22.72
N VAL A 370 -42.45 -20.40 21.80
CA VAL A 370 -42.02 -19.00 21.92
C VAL A 370 -43.06 -18.15 22.69
N PRO A 371 -42.65 -17.27 23.64
CA PRO A 371 -43.55 -16.32 24.29
C PRO A 371 -43.87 -15.11 23.40
N THR A 372 -45.14 -14.71 23.35
CA THR A 372 -45.62 -13.58 22.53
C THR A 372 -45.46 -12.24 23.27
N ASN A 373 -44.91 -11.22 22.60
CA ASN A 373 -44.87 -9.84 23.12
C ASN A 373 -46.09 -9.01 22.69
N THR A 374 -46.45 -8.01 23.50
CA THR A 374 -47.65 -7.17 23.32
C THR A 374 -47.27 -5.79 22.76
N GLU A 375 -48.09 -5.23 21.86
CA GLU A 375 -47.86 -3.90 21.29
C GLU A 375 -48.16 -2.75 22.28
N THR A 376 -47.64 -1.56 21.99
CA THR A 376 -47.94 -0.30 22.72
C THR A 376 -48.26 0.81 21.71
N PRO A 377 -49.36 1.58 21.88
CA PRO A 377 -49.86 2.50 20.86
C PRO A 377 -49.13 3.85 20.80
N SER A 378 -49.25 4.52 19.65
CA SER A 378 -48.66 5.83 19.34
C SER A 378 -49.62 7.01 19.57
N VAL A 379 -49.09 8.21 19.88
CA VAL A 379 -49.84 9.48 19.96
C VAL A 379 -48.99 10.68 19.50
N THR A 380 -49.58 11.60 18.71
CA THR A 380 -48.94 12.85 18.23
C THR A 380 -49.97 13.98 18.07
N PRO A 381 -49.71 15.15 18.69
CA PRO A 381 -50.06 16.46 18.07
C PRO A 381 -49.06 17.60 18.43
N SER A 382 -49.25 18.88 18.08
CA SER A 382 -49.50 19.55 16.77
C SER A 382 -49.64 21.08 16.99
N LEU A 383 -49.53 21.91 15.92
CA LEU A 383 -49.88 23.36 15.83
C LEU A 383 -48.96 24.35 16.60
N THR A 384 -48.76 25.65 16.27
CA THR A 384 -48.55 26.49 15.03
C THR A 384 -48.05 27.92 15.49
N PRO A 385 -48.28 29.09 14.81
CA PRO A 385 -47.38 29.78 13.84
C PRO A 385 -46.96 31.25 14.22
N SER A 386 -46.51 32.09 13.24
CA SER A 386 -46.38 33.59 13.24
C SER A 386 -45.07 34.24 13.78
N ASP A 387 -44.49 35.39 13.32
CA ASP A 387 -44.45 36.17 12.05
C ASP A 387 -43.30 37.25 11.99
N THR A 388 -42.59 37.40 10.86
CA THR A 388 -42.47 38.56 9.89
C THR A 388 -42.49 40.06 10.37
N PRO A 389 -41.83 41.14 9.76
CA PRO A 389 -40.63 41.36 8.87
C PRO A 389 -39.73 42.67 9.05
N THR A 390 -38.61 42.81 8.28
CA THR A 390 -37.92 44.04 7.63
C THR A 390 -37.62 45.39 8.37
N PRO A 391 -36.86 46.42 7.84
CA PRO A 391 -35.96 46.63 6.65
C PRO A 391 -34.52 47.17 7.06
N SER A 392 -33.68 48.08 6.45
CA SER A 392 -33.57 48.91 5.20
C SER A 392 -32.13 49.48 4.93
N ASP A 393 -31.88 49.91 3.67
CA ASP A 393 -30.99 50.90 2.96
C ASP A 393 -29.68 51.61 3.47
N THR A 394 -28.77 52.26 2.66
CA THR A 394 -28.22 52.08 1.25
C THR A 394 -26.78 52.71 0.97
N PRO A 395 -26.46 53.96 0.45
CA PRO A 395 -25.22 54.19 -0.39
C PRO A 395 -24.29 55.49 -0.24
N ILE A 396 -23.04 55.44 -0.80
CA ILE A 396 -22.22 56.40 -1.70
C ILE A 396 -22.09 57.93 -1.34
N PRO A 397 -20.97 58.75 -1.58
CA PRO A 397 -19.92 58.76 -2.66
C PRO A 397 -18.41 59.21 -2.39
N THR A 398 -17.50 58.80 -3.31
CA THR A 398 -16.54 59.51 -4.24
C THR A 398 -15.58 60.72 -3.89
N ASP A 399 -14.33 60.63 -4.41
CA ASP A 399 -13.25 61.64 -4.77
C ASP A 399 -12.66 62.66 -3.75
N THR A 400 -11.38 63.09 -3.77
CA THR A 400 -10.58 63.75 -4.87
C THR A 400 -9.01 63.65 -4.64
N PRO A 401 -8.11 64.19 -5.50
CA PRO A 401 -6.69 63.76 -5.60
C PRO A 401 -5.63 64.62 -4.87
N THR A 402 -4.33 64.28 -5.01
CA THR A 402 -3.16 65.12 -4.64
C THR A 402 -2.01 64.94 -5.63
N ASN A 403 -1.30 66.02 -5.98
CA ASN A 403 -0.13 66.02 -6.88
C ASN A 403 1.17 66.33 -6.10
N THR A 404 2.25 65.59 -6.38
CA THR A 404 3.62 65.91 -5.94
C THR A 404 4.60 65.54 -7.06
N PRO A 405 5.52 66.44 -7.50
CA PRO A 405 6.45 66.19 -8.62
C PRO A 405 7.83 65.66 -8.17
N LEU A 406 8.72 65.45 -9.17
CA LEU A 406 10.18 65.17 -9.11
C LEU A 406 10.57 63.66 -9.10
N PRO A 407 11.67 63.20 -9.77
CA PRO A 407 12.56 63.86 -10.74
C PRO A 407 12.48 63.26 -12.17
N THR A 408 13.15 63.93 -13.13
CA THR A 408 13.41 63.37 -14.47
C THR A 408 14.51 62.30 -14.41
N ALA A 409 14.21 61.07 -14.82
CA ALA A 409 15.19 60.01 -15.06
C ALA A 409 15.51 59.88 -16.55
N THR A 410 16.79 59.67 -16.89
CA THR A 410 17.22 59.41 -18.28
C THR A 410 16.90 57.97 -18.66
N PHE A 411 16.05 57.77 -19.66
CA PHE A 411 15.73 56.44 -20.17
C PHE A 411 16.88 55.87 -21.01
N THR A 412 17.71 55.03 -20.40
CA THR A 412 18.38 53.95 -21.13
C THR A 412 17.28 52.96 -21.58
N PRO A 413 17.27 52.48 -22.84
CA PRO A 413 16.31 51.47 -23.26
C PRO A 413 16.58 50.14 -22.54
N THR A 414 15.84 49.92 -21.45
CA THR A 414 15.83 48.62 -20.77
C THR A 414 15.13 47.63 -21.68
N VAL A 415 15.84 46.58 -22.09
CA VAL A 415 15.24 45.48 -22.84
C VAL A 415 14.34 44.72 -21.88
N THR A 416 13.03 44.97 -21.92
CA THR A 416 12.06 44.19 -21.14
C THR A 416 12.15 42.74 -21.62
N PRO A 417 12.56 41.78 -20.76
CA PRO A 417 12.60 40.38 -21.17
C PRO A 417 11.18 39.93 -21.51
N ILE A 418 11.02 39.25 -22.64
CA ILE A 418 9.75 38.59 -22.97
C ILE A 418 9.52 37.51 -21.90
N PRO A 419 8.30 37.40 -21.30
CA PRO A 419 7.99 36.31 -20.39
C PRO A 419 8.10 34.95 -21.08
N PRO A 420 8.60 33.90 -20.41
CA PRO A 420 8.67 32.56 -20.99
C PRO A 420 7.33 32.10 -21.56
N ALA A 421 7.35 31.58 -22.79
CA ALA A 421 6.18 31.02 -23.43
C ALA A 421 5.91 29.60 -22.91
N THR A 422 4.76 29.39 -22.28
CA THR A 422 4.33 28.06 -21.84
C THR A 422 3.84 27.22 -23.01
N GLN A 423 4.37 26.01 -23.15
CA GLN A 423 3.97 24.99 -24.13
C GLN A 423 3.57 23.71 -23.37
N THR A 424 2.57 22.97 -23.87
CA THR A 424 2.06 21.76 -23.20
C THR A 424 1.93 20.61 -24.19
N PHE A 425 2.51 19.46 -23.83
CA PHE A 425 2.53 18.24 -24.64
C PHE A 425 1.78 17.11 -23.91
N ALA A 426 0.99 16.35 -24.66
CA ALA A 426 0.42 15.08 -24.19
C ALA A 426 1.45 13.94 -24.37
N PRO A 427 1.38 12.87 -23.59
CA PRO A 427 2.24 11.70 -23.81
C PRO A 427 1.91 11.05 -25.16
N SER A 428 2.93 10.70 -25.94
CA SER A 428 2.75 9.86 -27.12
C SER A 428 2.43 8.43 -26.72
N HIS A 429 3.01 7.96 -25.60
CA HIS A 429 2.79 6.64 -25.04
C HIS A 429 2.68 6.69 -23.50
N ASP A 430 1.76 5.97 -22.88
CA ASP A 430 1.82 5.63 -21.46
C ASP A 430 1.29 4.20 -21.16
N THR A 431 1.74 3.60 -20.06
CA THR A 431 1.39 2.23 -19.65
C THR A 431 1.86 1.95 -18.22
N GLN A 432 1.59 0.75 -17.71
CA GLN A 432 2.09 0.28 -16.41
C GLN A 432 2.62 -1.16 -16.51
N ALA A 433 3.63 -1.52 -15.73
CA ALA A 433 4.21 -2.86 -15.65
C ALA A 433 4.03 -3.44 -14.24
N LYS A 434 3.82 -4.77 -14.12
CA LYS A 434 3.44 -5.42 -12.85
C LYS A 434 4.25 -6.68 -12.56
N LEU A 435 4.89 -6.73 -11.40
CA LEU A 435 5.64 -7.89 -10.90
C LEU A 435 4.78 -9.15 -10.81
N ALA A 436 3.51 -9.01 -10.39
CA ALA A 436 2.56 -10.11 -10.26
C ALA A 436 2.12 -10.73 -11.62
N PHE A 437 2.25 -9.98 -12.72
CA PHE A 437 1.77 -10.37 -14.05
C PHE A 437 2.82 -10.02 -15.11
N PRO A 438 4.02 -10.63 -15.05
CA PRO A 438 5.20 -10.01 -15.63
C PRO A 438 5.22 -9.96 -17.16
N ASN A 439 4.42 -10.80 -17.83
CA ASN A 439 4.28 -10.84 -19.29
C ASN A 439 3.08 -10.03 -19.82
N SER A 440 2.32 -9.35 -18.96
CA SER A 440 1.10 -8.61 -19.36
C SER A 440 1.42 -7.16 -19.74
N ASN A 441 0.81 -6.70 -20.83
CA ASN A 441 0.68 -5.27 -21.16
C ASN A 441 -0.63 -4.70 -20.60
N TYR A 442 -0.72 -3.36 -20.54
CA TYR A 442 -1.85 -2.66 -19.91
C TYR A 442 -2.32 -1.40 -20.69
N SER A 443 -2.00 -1.30 -21.99
CA SER A 443 -2.22 -0.14 -22.89
C SER A 443 -3.68 0.13 -23.29
N ALA A 444 -4.62 -0.13 -22.39
CA ALA A 444 -6.05 0.10 -22.57
C ALA A 444 -6.76 0.43 -21.24
N LEU A 445 -5.97 0.67 -20.18
CA LEU A 445 -6.47 1.14 -18.89
C LEU A 445 -6.59 2.66 -18.92
N ASP A 446 -7.60 3.19 -18.26
CA ASP A 446 -7.83 4.64 -18.07
C ASP A 446 -7.00 5.24 -16.92
N ASN A 447 -5.92 4.55 -16.53
CA ASN A 447 -5.15 4.86 -15.34
C ASN A 447 -3.70 4.36 -15.39
N LEU A 448 -2.84 5.18 -14.78
CA LEU A 448 -1.47 4.86 -14.40
C LEU A 448 -1.46 4.61 -12.89
N ARG A 449 -0.90 3.48 -12.46
CA ARG A 449 -0.86 3.06 -11.06
C ARG A 449 0.59 2.85 -10.64
N ILE A 450 0.91 3.22 -9.39
CA ILE A 450 2.19 2.90 -8.77
C ILE A 450 1.96 2.26 -7.41
N ARG A 451 2.76 1.23 -7.09
CA ARG A 451 2.63 0.46 -5.84
C ARG A 451 3.91 -0.28 -5.49
N LEU A 452 4.23 -0.36 -4.20
CA LEU A 452 5.20 -1.30 -3.64
C LEU A 452 4.60 -2.14 -2.50
N ALA A 453 4.25 -3.40 -2.79
CA ALA A 453 3.81 -4.41 -1.83
C ALA A 453 4.62 -5.71 -2.06
N LEU A 454 5.91 -5.64 -1.73
CA LEU A 454 6.85 -6.75 -1.88
C LEU A 454 6.49 -7.96 -0.98
N PRO A 455 6.81 -9.20 -1.40
CA PRO A 455 7.58 -9.55 -2.59
C PRO A 455 6.73 -9.81 -3.85
N SER A 456 5.41 -9.62 -3.80
CA SER A 456 4.48 -10.16 -4.81
C SER A 456 3.80 -9.13 -5.71
N ASP A 457 3.56 -7.89 -5.25
CA ASP A 457 2.85 -6.88 -6.04
C ASP A 457 3.61 -5.54 -6.03
N GLN A 458 4.44 -5.34 -7.06
CA GLN A 458 5.02 -4.05 -7.39
C GLN A 458 4.48 -3.61 -8.76
N ILE A 459 4.14 -2.32 -8.86
CA ILE A 459 3.63 -1.70 -10.07
C ILE A 459 4.38 -0.40 -10.31
N ASN A 460 4.97 -0.27 -11.50
CA ASN A 460 5.62 0.94 -11.98
C ASN A 460 4.81 1.46 -13.19
N SER A 461 4.65 2.77 -13.33
CA SER A 461 4.03 3.39 -14.51
C SER A 461 5.09 4.05 -15.40
N TYR A 462 4.85 4.08 -16.70
CA TYR A 462 5.78 4.61 -17.70
C TYR A 462 5.06 5.58 -18.63
N LEU A 463 5.68 6.72 -18.92
CA LEU A 463 5.17 7.73 -19.86
C LEU A 463 6.26 8.11 -20.86
N LYS A 464 5.86 8.52 -22.07
CA LYS A 464 6.75 8.93 -23.16
C LYS A 464 6.21 10.20 -23.81
N PHE A 465 7.07 11.18 -24.02
CA PHE A 465 6.75 12.45 -24.66
C PHE A 465 7.68 12.68 -25.84
N ASP A 466 7.12 13.08 -26.97
CA ASP A 466 7.88 13.50 -28.15
C ASP A 466 7.78 15.02 -28.27
N VAL A 467 8.84 15.71 -27.85
CA VAL A 467 8.90 17.18 -27.78
C VAL A 467 9.47 17.71 -29.11
N PRO A 468 8.70 18.49 -29.90
CA PRO A 468 9.16 19.09 -31.15
C PRO A 468 10.12 20.25 -30.89
N ALA A 469 10.64 20.88 -31.95
CA ALA A 469 11.47 22.09 -31.84
C ALA A 469 10.70 23.23 -31.13
N VAL A 470 11.14 23.60 -29.93
CA VAL A 470 10.43 24.52 -29.03
C VAL A 470 10.63 26.01 -29.34
N GLY A 471 11.60 26.38 -30.18
CA GLY A 471 11.83 27.76 -30.64
C GLY A 471 12.53 28.71 -29.64
N GLY A 472 13.17 28.16 -28.60
CA GLY A 472 13.91 28.90 -27.58
C GLY A 472 14.49 27.95 -26.53
N THR A 473 15.05 28.48 -25.44
CA THR A 473 15.63 27.68 -24.35
C THR A 473 14.57 27.29 -23.33
N VAL A 474 14.48 26.01 -22.97
CA VAL A 474 13.59 25.56 -21.88
C VAL A 474 14.13 26.05 -20.53
N THR A 475 13.33 26.80 -19.78
CA THR A 475 13.69 27.33 -18.46
C THR A 475 13.09 26.55 -17.29
N SER A 476 12.00 25.80 -17.54
CA SER A 476 11.48 24.78 -16.61
C SER A 476 10.68 23.74 -17.37
N ALA A 477 10.73 22.49 -16.94
CA ALA A 477 9.89 21.40 -17.43
C ALA A 477 9.17 20.72 -16.27
N THR A 478 7.85 20.56 -16.37
CA THR A 478 7.00 19.98 -15.33
C THR A 478 6.17 18.84 -15.91
N LEU A 479 6.33 17.64 -15.36
CA LEU A 479 5.42 16.52 -15.61
C LEU A 479 4.24 16.64 -14.63
N ARG A 480 3.10 17.11 -15.13
CA ARG A 480 1.85 17.25 -14.37
C ARG A 480 0.99 16.02 -14.56
N LEU A 481 0.68 15.33 -13.46
CA LEU A 481 -0.22 14.18 -13.40
C LEU A 481 -1.40 14.48 -12.47
N TYR A 482 -2.62 14.05 -12.81
CA TYR A 482 -3.77 14.19 -11.90
C TYR A 482 -3.96 12.93 -11.06
N ALA A 483 -3.60 12.99 -9.78
CA ALA A 483 -3.83 11.93 -8.81
C ALA A 483 -5.32 11.88 -8.49
N TYR A 484 -6.09 11.08 -9.24
CA TYR A 484 -7.48 10.85 -8.86
C TYR A 484 -7.52 10.07 -7.55
N ASP A 485 -6.60 9.12 -7.30
CA ASP A 485 -6.37 8.49 -6.00
C ASP A 485 -5.00 8.85 -5.43
N GLY A 486 -5.00 9.32 -4.18
CA GLY A 486 -3.82 9.76 -3.45
C GLY A 486 -3.21 8.66 -2.60
N SER A 487 -1.96 8.87 -2.20
CA SER A 487 -1.22 7.95 -1.34
C SER A 487 -0.29 8.67 -0.39
N ASP A 488 0.10 8.00 0.70
CA ASP A 488 1.18 8.42 1.59
C ASP A 488 2.55 8.45 0.86
N ASP A 489 2.66 7.77 -0.28
CA ASP A 489 3.69 8.04 -1.28
C ASP A 489 3.10 8.10 -2.71
N GLY A 490 2.92 9.32 -3.21
CA GLY A 490 2.60 9.66 -4.60
C GLY A 490 3.76 9.48 -5.59
N GLY A 491 4.92 9.04 -5.11
CA GLY A 491 5.98 8.48 -5.93
C GLY A 491 7.06 9.46 -6.35
N SER A 492 7.97 8.92 -7.16
CA SER A 492 9.19 9.52 -7.64
C SER A 492 9.34 9.28 -9.14
N VAL A 493 9.73 10.32 -9.88
CA VAL A 493 9.93 10.29 -11.34
C VAL A 493 11.40 10.12 -11.67
N TYR A 494 11.70 9.16 -12.54
CA TYR A 494 13.02 8.89 -13.08
C TYR A 494 13.02 9.11 -14.60
N LEU A 495 14.09 9.69 -15.15
CA LEU A 495 14.38 9.56 -16.57
C LEU A 495 14.79 8.10 -16.85
N VAL A 496 14.25 7.48 -17.89
CA VAL A 496 14.57 6.10 -18.26
C VAL A 496 14.75 5.94 -19.78
N SER A 497 15.25 4.79 -20.20
CA SER A 497 15.47 4.48 -21.62
C SER A 497 14.21 4.65 -22.48
N ASN A 498 14.40 5.24 -23.66
CA ASN A 498 13.38 5.28 -24.72
C ASN A 498 13.14 3.91 -25.38
N ASN A 499 13.99 2.93 -25.09
CA ASN A 499 13.99 1.57 -25.63
C ASN A 499 13.65 0.53 -24.55
N TYR A 500 13.24 -0.66 -24.96
CA TYR A 500 13.10 -1.79 -24.04
C TYR A 500 14.43 -2.12 -23.33
N LEU A 501 14.33 -2.71 -22.14
CA LEU A 501 15.50 -3.20 -21.40
C LEU A 501 16.37 -4.13 -22.25
N ASN A 502 17.68 -3.88 -22.24
CA ASN A 502 18.69 -4.61 -23.00
C ASN A 502 18.42 -4.63 -24.53
N SER A 503 17.79 -3.57 -25.06
CA SER A 503 17.48 -3.43 -26.49
C SER A 503 17.71 -2.02 -27.02
N SER A 504 18.01 -1.93 -28.32
CA SER A 504 17.96 -0.68 -29.10
C SER A 504 16.58 -0.37 -29.67
N THR A 505 15.58 -1.23 -29.43
CA THR A 505 14.22 -1.06 -29.99
C THR A 505 13.39 -0.10 -29.13
N PRO A 506 12.87 1.01 -29.67
CA PRO A 506 12.00 1.92 -28.95
C PRO A 506 10.78 1.22 -28.36
N TRP A 507 10.48 1.48 -27.09
CA TRP A 507 9.32 0.86 -26.44
C TRP A 507 8.00 1.49 -26.87
N VAL A 508 6.95 0.66 -26.93
CA VAL A 508 5.55 1.04 -27.18
C VAL A 508 4.64 0.33 -26.16
N GLU A 509 3.47 0.92 -25.89
CA GLU A 509 2.60 0.61 -24.75
C GLU A 509 2.13 -0.85 -24.71
N SER A 510 1.83 -1.40 -25.88
CA SER A 510 1.32 -2.77 -26.07
C SER A 510 2.42 -3.84 -26.00
N GLY A 511 3.69 -3.44 -26.10
CA GLY A 511 4.85 -4.34 -25.98
C GLY A 511 5.56 -4.27 -24.62
N LEU A 512 5.41 -3.17 -23.88
CA LEU A 512 6.03 -2.99 -22.56
C LEU A 512 5.28 -3.83 -21.50
N ASN A 513 6.05 -4.62 -20.78
CA ASN A 513 5.65 -5.50 -19.67
C ASN A 513 6.79 -5.51 -18.63
N TRP A 514 6.65 -6.26 -17.53
CA TRP A 514 7.64 -6.23 -16.43
C TRP A 514 9.03 -6.75 -16.83
N ILE A 515 9.12 -7.71 -17.75
CA ILE A 515 10.39 -8.33 -18.15
C ILE A 515 11.24 -7.40 -19.02
N ASN A 516 10.61 -6.50 -19.79
CA ASN A 516 11.29 -5.62 -20.75
C ASN A 516 11.16 -4.11 -20.45
N ALA A 517 10.54 -3.74 -19.32
CA ALA A 517 10.41 -2.36 -18.89
C ALA A 517 11.78 -1.71 -18.63
N PRO A 518 12.01 -0.43 -19.01
CA PRO A 518 13.21 0.31 -18.66
C PRO A 518 13.47 0.31 -17.15
N LEU A 519 14.72 0.06 -16.74
CA LEU A 519 15.11 0.14 -15.33
C LEU A 519 15.15 1.59 -14.84
N THR A 520 14.77 1.79 -13.58
CA THR A 520 15.03 3.00 -12.81
C THR A 520 16.39 2.89 -12.13
N SER A 521 17.30 3.82 -12.40
CA SER A 521 18.61 3.93 -11.76
C SER A 521 18.92 5.38 -11.39
N GLY A 522 19.93 5.60 -10.55
CA GLY A 522 20.29 6.93 -10.05
C GLY A 522 19.29 7.51 -9.06
N SER A 523 19.35 8.83 -8.87
CA SER A 523 18.37 9.58 -8.08
C SER A 523 17.15 9.96 -8.95
N PRO A 524 15.93 10.05 -8.36
CA PRO A 524 14.79 10.59 -9.09
C PRO A 524 14.97 12.08 -9.40
N LEU A 525 14.38 12.54 -10.50
CA LEU A 525 14.32 13.95 -10.89
C LEU A 525 13.51 14.77 -9.89
N SER A 526 12.41 14.18 -9.41
CA SER A 526 11.48 14.78 -8.45
C SER A 526 10.67 13.70 -7.74
N ALA A 527 10.27 13.96 -6.50
CA ALA A 527 9.44 13.09 -5.68
C ALA A 527 8.31 13.90 -5.04
N ALA A 528 7.10 13.37 -5.06
CA ALA A 528 5.90 14.07 -4.60
C ALA A 528 5.64 13.94 -3.08
N GLY A 529 6.16 12.88 -2.45
CA GLY A 529 5.79 12.52 -1.08
C GLY A 529 4.29 12.20 -0.97
N ALA A 530 3.67 12.52 0.16
CA ALA A 530 2.26 12.24 0.38
C ALA A 530 1.33 13.13 -0.48
N VAL A 531 0.47 12.51 -1.29
CA VAL A 531 -0.43 13.15 -2.26
C VAL A 531 -1.89 12.93 -1.86
N SER A 532 -2.68 14.00 -1.91
CA SER A 532 -4.13 13.94 -1.63
C SER A 532 -4.94 13.52 -2.86
N THR A 533 -5.95 12.69 -2.65
CA THR A 533 -6.96 12.27 -3.65
C THR A 533 -7.59 13.46 -4.38
N ASN A 534 -7.76 13.34 -5.71
CA ASN A 534 -8.32 14.36 -6.62
C ASN A 534 -7.48 15.65 -6.77
N THR A 535 -6.15 15.54 -6.76
CA THR A 535 -5.22 16.68 -6.81
C THR A 535 -4.27 16.58 -8.02
N PHE A 536 -3.85 17.71 -8.60
CA PHE A 536 -2.72 17.73 -9.54
C PHE A 536 -1.39 17.62 -8.79
N VAL A 537 -0.50 16.78 -9.29
CA VAL A 537 0.86 16.59 -8.81
C VAL A 537 1.81 17.03 -9.91
N ASP A 538 2.69 17.98 -9.57
CA ASP A 538 3.67 18.55 -10.47
C ASP A 538 5.05 18.02 -10.10
N PHE A 539 5.64 17.21 -10.97
CA PHE A 539 7.01 16.72 -10.84
C PHE A 539 7.95 17.61 -11.66
N ASP A 540 9.01 18.12 -11.04
CA ASP A 540 10.06 18.82 -11.77
C ASP A 540 10.86 17.81 -12.61
N VAL A 541 10.96 18.06 -13.91
CA VAL A 541 11.76 17.27 -14.86
C VAL A 541 12.69 18.18 -15.69
N THR A 542 12.95 19.41 -15.23
CA THR A 542 13.78 20.42 -15.90
C THR A 542 15.18 19.91 -16.19
N ALA A 543 15.76 19.14 -15.26
CA ALA A 543 17.08 18.52 -15.43
C ALA A 543 17.14 17.46 -16.56
N ALA A 544 16.00 16.95 -17.02
CA ALA A 544 15.92 15.98 -18.12
C ALA A 544 15.46 16.59 -19.45
N VAL A 545 14.53 17.56 -19.42
CA VAL A 545 13.89 18.11 -20.65
C VAL A 545 14.41 19.51 -20.94
N THR A 546 15.57 19.58 -21.58
CA THR A 546 16.25 20.83 -21.94
C THR A 546 15.89 21.37 -23.33
N GLY A 547 15.19 20.58 -24.17
CA GLY A 547 14.86 20.96 -25.55
C GLY A 547 13.96 19.95 -26.27
N SER A 548 14.12 19.86 -27.58
CA SER A 548 13.39 18.89 -28.43
C SER A 548 14.00 17.50 -28.37
N GLY A 549 13.16 16.47 -28.23
CA GLY A 549 13.58 15.08 -28.17
C GLY A 549 12.47 14.15 -27.70
N THR A 550 12.72 12.84 -27.74
CA THR A 550 11.86 11.84 -27.10
C THR A 550 12.34 11.62 -25.66
N TYR A 551 11.44 11.73 -24.69
CA TYR A 551 11.74 11.55 -23.27
C TYR A 551 10.84 10.48 -22.68
N SER A 552 11.41 9.48 -22.01
CA SER A 552 10.68 8.43 -21.30
C SER A 552 10.87 8.57 -19.79
N PHE A 553 9.77 8.55 -19.05
CA PHE A 553 9.76 8.64 -17.60
C PHE A 553 9.20 7.36 -16.99
N ALA A 554 9.81 6.92 -15.89
CA ALA A 554 9.23 5.92 -14.99
C ALA A 554 8.77 6.59 -13.70
N LEU A 555 7.57 6.24 -13.25
CA LEU A 555 7.01 6.63 -11.97
C LEU A 555 6.92 5.39 -11.08
N THR A 556 7.50 5.48 -9.89
CA THR A 556 7.51 4.41 -8.87
C THR A 556 7.16 4.99 -7.51
N ASN A 557 6.76 4.16 -6.53
CA ASN A 557 6.64 4.59 -5.13
C ASN A 557 7.16 3.51 -4.17
N THR A 558 7.14 3.84 -2.88
CA THR A 558 7.53 2.97 -1.76
C THR A 558 6.34 2.49 -0.92
N SER A 559 5.14 3.04 -1.13
CA SER A 559 3.94 2.68 -0.38
C SER A 559 3.17 1.48 -0.97
N SER A 560 2.61 0.68 -0.07
CA SER A 560 1.64 -0.36 -0.40
C SER A 560 0.21 0.17 -0.62
N ASN A 561 -0.08 1.43 -0.28
CA ASN A 561 -1.25 2.13 -0.77
C ASN A 561 -0.91 2.72 -2.15
N SER A 562 -1.71 2.41 -3.17
CA SER A 562 -1.39 2.89 -4.52
C SER A 562 -1.76 4.35 -4.70
N ALA A 563 -0.89 5.11 -5.36
CA ALA A 563 -1.35 6.30 -6.06
C ALA A 563 -1.88 5.88 -7.44
N LEU A 564 -3.02 6.44 -7.86
CA LEU A 564 -3.55 6.25 -9.20
C LEU A 564 -3.82 7.59 -9.88
N TYR A 565 -3.21 7.73 -11.05
CA TYR A 565 -3.27 8.87 -11.93
C TYR A 565 -4.10 8.52 -13.16
N TYR A 566 -4.71 9.51 -13.81
CA TYR A 566 -5.30 9.28 -15.14
C TYR A 566 -4.20 9.01 -16.18
N SER A 567 -4.46 8.09 -17.10
CA SER A 567 -3.68 7.89 -18.33
C SER A 567 -4.20 8.80 -19.45
N LYS A 568 -3.51 8.79 -20.60
CA LYS A 568 -3.95 9.41 -21.86
C LYS A 568 -5.32 8.92 -22.38
N GLU A 569 -5.75 7.69 -22.06
CA GLU A 569 -7.09 7.17 -22.40
C GLU A 569 -8.21 7.85 -21.59
N SER A 570 -7.87 8.57 -20.52
CA SER A 570 -8.82 9.34 -19.74
C SER A 570 -9.21 10.62 -20.46
N SER A 571 -10.52 10.80 -20.68
CA SER A 571 -11.08 12.11 -21.06
C SER A 571 -11.15 13.11 -19.91
N LEU A 572 -10.56 12.80 -18.75
CA LEU A 572 -10.48 13.64 -17.55
C LEU A 572 -9.00 13.79 -17.16
N ASN A 573 -8.52 15.04 -17.10
CA ASN A 573 -7.20 15.44 -16.63
C ASN A 573 -6.03 14.47 -16.98
N PRO A 574 -5.81 14.13 -18.28
CA PRO A 574 -4.73 13.25 -18.70
C PRO A 574 -3.34 13.87 -18.43
N PRO A 575 -2.25 13.07 -18.49
CA PRO A 575 -0.89 13.54 -18.24
C PRO A 575 -0.45 14.69 -19.16
N GLN A 576 0.35 15.60 -18.63
CA GLN A 576 0.87 16.76 -19.36
C GLN A 576 2.36 16.97 -19.06
N LEU A 577 3.17 17.16 -20.10
CA LEU A 577 4.51 17.74 -19.97
C LEU A 577 4.42 19.23 -20.34
N ILE A 578 4.64 20.09 -19.36
CA ILE A 578 4.51 21.55 -19.47
C ILE A 578 5.91 22.14 -19.48
N LEU A 579 6.28 22.85 -20.54
CA LEU A 579 7.56 23.55 -20.68
C LEU A 579 7.33 25.06 -20.62
N ASN A 580 8.16 25.78 -19.88
CA ASN A 580 8.29 27.23 -20.05
C ASN A 580 9.55 27.48 -20.89
N VAL A 581 9.41 28.26 -21.96
CA VAL A 581 10.46 28.44 -22.97
C VAL A 581 10.79 29.92 -23.13
N GLN A 582 12.02 30.30 -22.83
CA GLN A 582 12.51 31.65 -23.09
C GLN A 582 12.80 31.80 -24.58
N ILE A 583 12.10 32.72 -25.24
CA ILE A 583 12.31 33.01 -26.66
C ILE A 583 13.41 34.06 -26.78
N ASP A 584 14.54 33.66 -27.36
CA ASP A 584 15.63 34.58 -27.68
C ASP A 584 15.22 35.54 -28.79
N VAL A 585 14.99 36.80 -28.41
CA VAL A 585 14.77 37.89 -29.36
C VAL A 585 16.13 38.36 -29.87
N PRO A 586 16.44 38.25 -31.17
CA PRO A 586 17.67 38.83 -31.70
C PRO A 586 17.67 40.35 -31.44
N PRO A 587 18.81 40.93 -31.01
CA PRO A 587 18.85 42.32 -30.57
C PRO A 587 18.35 43.27 -31.67
N SER A 588 17.40 44.13 -31.30
CA SER A 588 16.77 45.06 -32.25
C SER A 588 17.83 45.92 -32.95
N SER A 589 17.87 45.84 -34.28
CA SER A 589 18.77 46.65 -35.09
C SER A 589 18.39 48.12 -34.97
N THR A 590 19.19 48.86 -34.20
CA THR A 590 19.06 50.31 -34.03
C THR A 590 19.05 50.97 -35.41
N PRO A 591 18.04 51.80 -35.76
CA PRO A 591 17.97 52.44 -37.06
C PRO A 591 19.23 53.29 -37.32
N ALA A 592 20.02 52.90 -38.32
CA ALA A 592 21.23 53.62 -38.67
C ALA A 592 20.87 55.04 -39.16
N PRO A 593 21.61 56.09 -38.74
CA PRO A 593 21.41 57.43 -39.28
C PRO A 593 21.68 57.45 -40.79
N MET A 594 20.91 58.26 -41.51
CA MET A 594 20.90 58.31 -42.97
C MET A 594 22.30 58.68 -43.52
N ALA A 595 22.78 57.91 -44.51
CA ALA A 595 24.17 57.92 -44.95
C ALA A 595 24.61 59.24 -45.63
N THR A 596 25.93 59.49 -45.66
CA THR A 596 26.54 60.53 -46.51
C THR A 596 27.90 60.06 -47.05
N ASP A 597 27.88 59.68 -48.34
CA ASP A 597 29.00 59.50 -49.28
C ASP A 597 30.14 58.50 -48.93
N THR A 598 31.08 58.39 -49.87
CA THR A 598 31.87 57.20 -50.21
C THR A 598 33.37 57.31 -49.93
N ALA A 599 34.06 56.18 -49.69
CA ALA A 599 35.33 55.82 -50.35
C ALA A 599 35.86 54.40 -50.01
N VAL A 600 35.95 53.53 -51.04
CA VAL A 600 37.05 52.59 -51.36
C VAL A 600 37.65 51.66 -50.27
N ASP A 601 37.08 50.43 -50.22
CA ASP A 601 37.72 49.11 -50.50
C ASP A 601 38.92 48.53 -49.68
N SER A 602 38.91 47.19 -49.61
CA SER A 602 39.99 46.23 -49.24
C SER A 602 40.41 46.07 -47.76
N PRO A 603 40.65 44.82 -47.29
CA PRO A 603 39.95 43.56 -47.58
C PRO A 603 39.35 42.94 -46.31
N THR A 604 38.40 42.01 -46.46
CA THR A 604 37.75 41.32 -45.33
C THR A 604 38.72 40.46 -44.51
N PRO A 605 38.91 40.72 -43.20
CA PRO A 605 39.45 39.72 -42.29
C PRO A 605 38.35 38.68 -41.99
N THR A 606 38.66 37.40 -42.14
CA THR A 606 37.77 36.32 -41.68
C THR A 606 37.51 36.49 -40.19
N PRO A 607 36.24 36.57 -39.72
CA PRO A 607 35.95 36.65 -38.31
C PRO A 607 36.40 35.35 -37.62
N THR A 608 37.22 35.48 -36.59
CA THR A 608 37.59 34.35 -35.72
C THR A 608 36.34 33.83 -35.03
N GLU A 609 36.09 32.52 -35.12
CA GLU A 609 34.97 31.91 -34.40
C GLU A 609 35.16 32.08 -32.88
N THR A 610 34.08 32.47 -32.20
CA THR A 610 34.01 32.32 -30.74
C THR A 610 33.69 30.85 -30.49
N PRO A 611 34.52 30.11 -29.73
CA PRO A 611 34.38 28.66 -29.65
C PRO A 611 33.07 28.26 -28.98
N SER A 612 32.33 27.36 -29.64
CA SER A 612 31.25 26.63 -29.00
C SER A 612 31.85 25.69 -27.94
N ALA A 613 31.26 25.68 -26.74
CA ALA A 613 31.66 24.78 -25.66
C ALA A 613 31.14 23.35 -25.93
N ALA A 614 31.73 22.69 -26.93
CA ALA A 614 31.53 21.26 -27.15
C ALA A 614 32.23 20.46 -26.03
N LEU A 615 31.58 19.40 -25.55
CA LEU A 615 32.21 18.44 -24.63
C LEU A 615 33.43 17.81 -25.31
N MET A 616 34.62 18.07 -24.77
CA MET A 616 35.87 17.51 -25.28
C MET A 616 36.06 16.11 -24.69
N VAL A 617 35.88 15.08 -25.50
CA VAL A 617 36.23 13.70 -25.12
C VAL A 617 37.76 13.58 -25.07
N ILE A 618 38.28 13.14 -23.93
CA ILE A 618 39.72 12.98 -23.67
C ILE A 618 39.94 11.53 -23.26
N GLU A 619 40.57 10.75 -24.14
CA GLU A 619 40.90 9.35 -23.87
C GLU A 619 41.99 9.21 -22.81
N SER A 620 41.94 8.13 -22.04
CA SER A 620 42.84 7.90 -20.89
C SER A 620 44.33 7.73 -21.23
N ASP A 621 44.65 7.52 -22.52
CA ASP A 621 46.00 7.43 -23.09
C ASP A 621 46.40 8.68 -23.91
N ASN A 622 45.58 9.73 -23.88
CA ASN A 622 45.90 11.03 -24.49
C ASN A 622 47.04 11.73 -23.73
N GLY A 623 48.01 12.30 -24.46
CA GLY A 623 49.21 12.94 -23.89
C GLY A 623 48.98 14.24 -23.10
N ILE A 624 47.73 14.62 -22.82
CA ILE A 624 47.35 15.67 -21.86
C ILE A 624 46.88 15.10 -20.50
N VAL A 625 46.76 13.77 -20.38
CA VAL A 625 46.50 13.08 -19.11
C VAL A 625 47.84 12.63 -18.52
N GLU A 626 48.24 13.21 -17.40
CA GLU A 626 49.45 12.79 -16.70
C GLU A 626 49.18 11.50 -15.92
N GLN A 627 49.85 10.42 -16.32
CA GLN A 627 49.75 9.11 -15.65
C GLN A 627 50.80 9.02 -14.54
N MET A 628 50.37 9.21 -13.29
CA MET A 628 51.19 8.96 -12.11
C MET A 628 51.12 7.49 -11.70
N GLY A 629 52.25 6.91 -11.32
CA GLY A 629 52.33 5.51 -10.88
C GLY A 629 52.44 4.51 -12.03
N THR A 630 51.81 3.33 -11.91
CA THR A 630 51.89 2.24 -12.90
C THR A 630 50.52 1.92 -13.50
N TRP A 631 50.36 2.22 -14.78
CA TRP A 631 49.15 1.98 -15.56
C TRP A 631 49.40 0.99 -16.71
N THR A 632 48.42 0.13 -16.98
CA THR A 632 48.46 -0.86 -18.07
C THR A 632 47.30 -0.60 -19.04
N SER A 633 47.59 -0.42 -20.33
CA SER A 633 46.56 -0.33 -21.38
C SER A 633 46.01 -1.70 -21.76
N TYR A 634 44.71 -1.76 -22.04
CA TYR A 634 43.99 -2.88 -22.61
C TYR A 634 43.24 -2.43 -23.87
N ALA A 635 43.66 -2.94 -25.03
CA ALA A 635 43.02 -2.61 -26.32
C ALA A 635 41.68 -3.35 -26.49
N THR A 636 40.62 -2.62 -26.85
CA THR A 636 39.30 -3.17 -27.14
C THR A 636 38.42 -2.18 -27.90
N ASP A 637 37.71 -2.67 -28.92
CA ASP A 637 36.72 -1.90 -29.70
C ASP A 637 35.50 -1.43 -28.87
N ALA A 638 35.41 -1.82 -27.59
CA ALA A 638 34.37 -1.39 -26.65
C ALA A 638 34.73 -0.10 -25.88
N ALA A 639 35.98 0.38 -25.97
CA ALA A 639 36.42 1.66 -25.42
C ALA A 639 36.42 2.75 -26.50
N SER A 640 36.14 4.00 -26.13
CA SER A 640 36.00 5.13 -27.08
C SER A 640 37.25 5.39 -27.92
N GLY A 641 38.44 5.36 -27.31
CA GLY A 641 39.74 5.43 -28.00
C GLY A 641 40.27 4.10 -28.54
N GLY A 642 39.51 3.00 -28.43
CA GLY A 642 39.98 1.64 -28.73
C GLY A 642 40.91 1.04 -27.67
N SER A 643 41.15 1.75 -26.56
CA SER A 643 41.95 1.31 -25.40
C SER A 643 41.38 1.93 -24.12
N TYR A 644 41.56 1.25 -22.99
CA TYR A 644 41.43 1.83 -21.65
C TYR A 644 42.65 1.45 -20.80
N VAL A 645 43.01 2.29 -19.82
CA VAL A 645 44.07 1.95 -18.86
C VAL A 645 43.51 1.50 -17.51
N TYR A 646 44.22 0.62 -16.81
CA TYR A 646 43.95 0.24 -15.43
C TYR A 646 45.22 0.33 -14.57
N SER A 647 45.03 0.72 -13.30
CA SER A 647 46.10 0.91 -12.31
C SER A 647 46.66 -0.43 -11.82
N SER A 648 47.89 -0.41 -11.29
CA SER A 648 48.52 -1.53 -10.59
C SER A 648 47.91 -1.84 -9.21
N GLY A 649 46.97 -1.01 -8.73
CA GLY A 649 46.39 -1.07 -7.39
C GLY A 649 47.18 -0.30 -6.33
N SER A 650 48.15 0.55 -6.71
CA SER A 650 48.82 1.43 -5.76
C SER A 650 47.96 2.65 -5.41
N LEU A 651 47.93 3.02 -4.13
CA LEU A 651 47.32 4.28 -3.66
C LEU A 651 48.08 5.55 -4.13
N SER A 652 49.13 5.38 -4.93
CA SER A 652 49.88 6.44 -5.61
C SER A 652 49.69 6.46 -7.13
N ASP A 653 48.86 5.57 -7.67
CA ASP A 653 48.51 5.57 -9.09
C ASP A 653 47.38 6.59 -9.32
N ALA A 654 47.56 7.54 -10.22
CA ALA A 654 46.55 8.53 -10.57
C ALA A 654 46.58 8.86 -12.07
N LEU A 655 45.42 9.28 -12.60
CA LEU A 655 45.30 9.98 -13.87
C LEU A 655 44.96 11.43 -13.54
N VAL A 656 45.81 12.38 -13.95
CA VAL A 656 45.64 13.80 -13.67
C VAL A 656 45.38 14.55 -14.97
N LEU A 657 44.41 15.46 -14.97
CA LEU A 657 44.03 16.26 -16.13
C LEU A 657 43.72 17.70 -15.70
N ASP A 658 44.50 18.65 -16.19
CA ASP A 658 44.17 20.08 -16.09
C ASP A 658 43.01 20.39 -17.05
N PHE A 659 41.91 20.96 -16.54
CA PHE A 659 40.77 21.39 -17.35
C PHE A 659 40.23 22.77 -16.92
N GLN A 660 39.34 23.32 -17.75
CA GLN A 660 38.64 24.59 -17.51
C GLN A 660 37.17 24.40 -17.90
N GLY A 661 36.27 24.41 -16.93
CA GLY A 661 34.85 24.18 -17.15
C GLY A 661 34.03 24.18 -15.85
N SER A 662 32.72 24.00 -15.97
CA SER A 662 31.79 23.84 -14.83
C SER A 662 31.45 22.39 -14.51
N GLU A 663 31.91 21.45 -15.34
CA GLU A 663 31.55 20.03 -15.30
C GLU A 663 32.72 19.22 -15.86
N VAL A 664 32.94 18.04 -15.28
CA VAL A 664 33.77 16.96 -15.82
C VAL A 664 33.03 15.66 -15.54
N GLN A 665 33.01 14.76 -16.53
CA GLN A 665 32.37 13.45 -16.42
C GLN A 665 33.40 12.38 -16.76
N ILE A 666 33.58 11.40 -15.88
CA ILE A 666 34.59 10.36 -16.04
C ILE A 666 33.93 9.09 -16.58
N SER A 667 34.34 8.68 -17.78
CA SER A 667 33.97 7.40 -18.36
C SER A 667 34.95 6.32 -17.91
N TYR A 668 34.44 5.26 -17.28
CA TYR A 668 35.25 4.17 -16.73
C TYR A 668 34.70 2.78 -17.09
N VAL A 669 35.50 1.76 -16.77
CA VAL A 669 35.16 0.34 -16.95
C VAL A 669 34.90 -0.26 -15.57
N GLU A 670 33.78 -0.97 -15.41
CA GLU A 670 33.53 -1.81 -14.24
C GLU A 670 33.95 -3.24 -14.53
N HIS A 671 34.61 -3.90 -13.57
CA HIS A 671 35.04 -5.28 -13.73
C HIS A 671 35.36 -5.95 -12.38
N SER A 672 35.22 -7.27 -12.31
CA SER A 672 35.39 -8.07 -11.08
C SER A 672 36.82 -8.11 -10.50
N ALA A 673 37.79 -7.53 -11.21
CA ALA A 673 39.17 -7.35 -10.78
C ALA A 673 39.57 -5.87 -10.55
N LEU A 674 38.64 -4.94 -10.71
CA LEU A 674 38.79 -3.53 -10.35
C LEU A 674 38.16 -3.28 -8.97
N GLY A 675 38.37 -2.09 -8.42
CA GLY A 675 37.89 -1.71 -7.09
C GLY A 675 37.57 -0.23 -6.99
N VAL A 676 37.70 0.33 -5.80
CA VAL A 676 37.35 1.74 -5.53
C VAL A 676 38.47 2.70 -5.97
N PHE A 677 38.10 3.75 -6.71
CA PHE A 677 38.94 4.93 -6.93
C PHE A 677 38.29 6.19 -6.33
N ALA A 678 39.09 7.21 -6.06
CA ALA A 678 38.62 8.52 -5.60
C ALA A 678 38.62 9.51 -6.78
N VAL A 679 37.69 10.47 -6.76
CA VAL A 679 37.67 11.61 -7.68
C VAL A 679 38.06 12.86 -6.88
N GLU A 680 39.11 13.55 -7.33
CA GLU A 680 39.72 14.68 -6.65
C GLU A 680 39.75 15.89 -7.59
N ILE A 681 39.30 17.06 -7.11
CA ILE A 681 39.35 18.34 -7.83
C ILE A 681 40.04 19.36 -6.90
N ASP A 682 41.00 20.13 -7.44
CA ASP A 682 41.76 21.17 -6.72
C ASP A 682 42.36 20.73 -5.37
N GLY A 683 42.74 19.45 -5.23
CA GLY A 683 43.29 18.88 -3.99
C GLY A 683 42.23 18.41 -2.98
N VAL A 684 40.97 18.26 -3.40
CA VAL A 684 39.83 17.87 -2.54
C VAL A 684 39.09 16.69 -3.15
N ILE A 685 39.00 15.59 -2.40
CA ILE A 685 38.20 14.42 -2.77
C ILE A 685 36.72 14.82 -2.75
N ILE A 686 36.08 14.80 -3.93
CA ILE A 686 34.66 15.11 -4.10
C ILE A 686 33.77 13.85 -4.05
N GLY A 687 34.34 12.67 -4.30
CA GLY A 687 33.61 11.40 -4.31
C GLY A 687 34.53 10.17 -4.40
N SER A 688 33.93 9.00 -4.28
CA SER A 688 34.60 7.70 -4.44
C SER A 688 33.69 6.74 -5.20
N VAL A 689 34.25 6.03 -6.18
CA VAL A 689 33.51 5.23 -7.16
C VAL A 689 34.00 3.79 -7.09
N ASP A 690 33.09 2.85 -6.89
CA ASP A 690 33.40 1.42 -6.84
C ASP A 690 33.20 0.79 -8.23
N ALA A 691 34.30 0.39 -8.88
CA ALA A 691 34.29 -0.26 -10.18
C ALA A 691 34.16 -1.79 -10.11
N ALA A 692 33.93 -2.37 -8.91
CA ALA A 692 33.84 -3.83 -8.72
C ALA A 692 32.48 -4.42 -9.14
N ASN A 693 32.31 -4.71 -10.44
CA ASN A 693 31.12 -5.38 -10.98
C ASN A 693 31.39 -6.86 -11.33
N PRO A 694 30.50 -7.83 -11.00
CA PRO A 694 30.65 -9.23 -11.42
C PRO A 694 30.69 -9.46 -12.94
N ASN A 695 30.30 -8.47 -13.76
CA ASN A 695 30.42 -8.48 -15.22
C ASN A 695 31.31 -7.32 -15.68
N THR A 696 31.91 -7.43 -16.87
CA THR A 696 32.57 -6.29 -17.51
C THR A 696 31.53 -5.30 -18.04
N VAL A 697 31.57 -4.04 -17.61
CA VAL A 697 30.73 -2.95 -18.13
C VAL A 697 31.64 -1.84 -18.66
N PHE A 698 31.38 -1.38 -19.88
CA PHE A 698 32.13 -0.29 -20.52
C PHE A 698 31.28 0.97 -20.57
N GLY A 699 31.89 2.14 -20.32
CA GLY A 699 31.20 3.42 -20.37
C GLY A 699 30.27 3.66 -19.18
N ALA A 700 30.65 3.18 -17.99
CA ALA A 700 30.06 3.66 -16.74
C ALA A 700 30.48 5.12 -16.52
N LEU A 701 29.61 5.95 -15.96
CA LEU A 701 29.78 7.40 -15.86
C LEU A 701 29.66 7.86 -14.41
N THR A 702 30.51 8.80 -14.02
CA THR A 702 30.53 9.48 -12.72
C THR A 702 30.93 10.95 -12.87
#